data_AF-A0A381Y7C7-F1
#
_entry.id   AF-A0A381Y7C7-F1
#
_cell.length_a   1.000
_cell.length_b   1.000
_cell.length_c   1.000
_cell.angle_alpha   90.00
_cell.angle_beta   90.00
_cell.angle_gamma   90.00
#
_symmetry.space_group_name_H-M   'P 1'
#
loop_
_entity.id
_entity.type
_entity.pdbx_description
1 polymer ?
#
loop_
_entity_poly.entity_id
_entity_poly.type
_entity_poly.pdbx_seq_one_letter_code
_entity_poly.pdbx_strand_id
1 'polypeptide(L)'
;MLYFCLFTVALLLRVYDLSARAMHHDESLHAYYSWELFQGSGLTHNPMLHGPLQMQLTSLIFFLFGDTDVTARILYVAAGTILVILPIFFRDLLGKHGAIMVSILLSISPSMVYFSRFARNDILMVVFTFGMVITMWKYLVSGNKKNLYLMSALLALSFSTKENAYLMVGTLGLYLTMGSLHESWPRKNYRDQFPHLSYPRLIFVWAMMVFKTFRDCIYNHPRSRTFTVLILLISLTLPQWSAFTGIFQESIFLRWSNIILVSGEGASNIGMPTHGGKLLAFLVVFFLIVASMYIGYKWCWKIWWKCATIFYLIWLSAYTTFFTNIFSGVQSGIWQSLGYWIVQQGEARGGQPTHYYLTLIPIYEYLPAIFAVLASLYFLKHRTKFNLFLIYWTVITLFLYTIASEKMPWLLVNITLPIIVLSGKFLGDLFNTSRFKSKPSFSQGIIYFVPTIVLIIVFSVTKYSSNLHPIPRVFAAIIMLSLILTSFVFIVRFIRRYETHASAKYLYAGLATILLLLTIRTTIYANFVNSDIPIEMLVYTQTSPDLLQVNNTIKKLHAKSEMADEPLIIIDQTNGFTWPWSWYLRNYANAKYPKLQPESYEPHEQASIVVVHSSNHLAADKALSKNYKKAGRIPHRWWFPEHTYRDLNIINLVPKLIDTKHWNTFLEYWLFRKGVGKSIGSEDAYIYTSNTFPNIDFVGDTYRK
;
A
#
# COMPACT_ATOMS: atom_id res chain seq x y z
N MET A 1 18.08 24.66 0.41
CA MET A 1 18.48 24.19 1.75
C MET A 1 17.42 23.30 2.42
N LEU A 2 16.24 23.81 2.83
CA LEU A 2 15.26 22.99 3.57
C LEU A 2 14.85 21.68 2.85
N TYR A 3 14.52 21.73 1.55
CA TYR A 3 14.20 20.50 0.79
C TYR A 3 15.36 19.53 0.70
N PHE A 4 16.60 20.01 0.68
CA PHE A 4 17.79 19.16 0.72
C PHE A 4 17.92 18.49 2.10
N CYS A 5 17.70 19.22 3.20
CA CYS A 5 17.67 18.62 4.53
C CYS A 5 16.57 17.54 4.63
N LEU A 6 15.38 17.81 4.10
CA LEU A 6 14.28 16.83 4.08
C LEU A 6 14.61 15.61 3.22
N PHE A 7 15.25 15.80 2.06
CA PHE A 7 15.76 14.71 1.24
C PHE A 7 16.76 13.84 2.04
N THR A 8 17.75 14.47 2.67
CA THR A 8 18.77 13.75 3.44
C THR A 8 18.16 12.99 4.61
N VAL A 9 17.27 13.61 5.39
CA VAL A 9 16.56 12.93 6.48
C VAL A 9 15.72 11.75 5.96
N ALA A 10 14.99 11.96 4.86
CA ALA A 10 14.18 10.91 4.25
C ALA A 10 15.02 9.74 3.75
N LEU A 11 16.19 10.01 3.16
CA LEU A 11 17.14 9.00 2.69
C LEU A 11 17.74 8.23 3.87
N LEU A 12 18.21 8.93 4.91
CA LEU A 12 18.80 8.30 6.09
C LEU A 12 17.82 7.35 6.79
N LEU A 13 16.56 7.77 6.99
CA LEU A 13 15.53 6.91 7.58
C LEU A 13 15.25 5.64 6.75
N ARG A 14 15.52 5.68 5.45
CA ARG A 14 15.24 4.56 4.53
C ARG A 14 16.45 3.66 4.28
N VAL A 15 17.66 4.20 4.37
CA VAL A 15 18.91 3.43 4.16
C VAL A 15 19.44 2.83 5.46
N TYR A 16 19.27 3.50 6.60
CA TYR A 16 19.85 3.07 7.87
C TYR A 16 19.42 1.64 8.22
N ASP A 17 20.38 0.74 8.41
CA ASP A 17 20.14 -0.65 8.82
C ASP A 17 19.16 -1.44 7.92
N LEU A 18 19.31 -1.32 6.60
CA LEU A 18 18.39 -1.92 5.63
C LEU A 18 18.45 -3.46 5.57
N SER A 19 19.56 -4.07 5.98
CA SER A 19 19.76 -5.53 5.98
C SER A 19 19.32 -6.24 7.27
N ALA A 20 19.03 -5.51 8.36
CA ALA A 20 18.66 -6.14 9.63
C ALA A 20 17.33 -6.92 9.57
N ARG A 21 16.40 -6.48 8.73
CA ARG A 21 15.09 -7.12 8.58
C ARG A 21 15.21 -8.38 7.74
N ALA A 22 14.71 -9.51 8.24
CA ALA A 22 14.61 -10.74 7.47
C ALA A 22 13.79 -10.54 6.18
N MET A 23 14.23 -11.13 5.08
CA MET A 23 13.48 -11.13 3.82
C MET A 23 12.10 -11.74 4.04
N HIS A 24 11.07 -10.95 3.81
CA HIS A 24 9.71 -11.47 3.76
C HIS A 24 9.54 -12.44 2.58
N HIS A 25 8.59 -13.36 2.69
CA HIS A 25 8.20 -14.29 1.63
C HIS A 25 8.12 -13.62 0.24
N ASP A 26 7.28 -12.60 0.09
CA ASP A 26 7.12 -11.85 -1.16
C ASP A 26 8.37 -11.05 -1.57
N GLU A 27 9.14 -10.49 -0.62
CA GLU A 27 10.40 -9.80 -0.96
C GLU A 27 11.40 -10.79 -1.57
N SER A 28 11.51 -11.99 -0.99
CA SER A 28 12.43 -13.03 -1.44
C SER A 28 12.08 -13.54 -2.83
N LEU A 29 10.79 -13.65 -3.17
CA LEU A 29 10.32 -13.95 -4.51
C LEU A 29 10.78 -12.89 -5.51
N HIS A 30 10.50 -11.62 -5.23
CA HIS A 30 10.89 -10.51 -6.11
C HIS A 30 12.41 -10.42 -6.27
N ALA A 31 13.17 -10.59 -5.20
CA ALA A 31 14.63 -10.60 -5.23
C ALA A 31 15.15 -11.80 -6.05
N TYR A 32 14.64 -13.00 -5.82
CA TYR A 32 15.07 -14.21 -6.52
C TYR A 32 14.83 -14.13 -8.03
N TYR A 33 13.62 -13.76 -8.49
CA TYR A 33 13.35 -13.65 -9.93
C TYR A 33 14.11 -12.48 -10.59
N SER A 34 14.44 -11.42 -9.83
CA SER A 34 15.34 -10.37 -10.32
C SER A 34 16.77 -10.88 -10.48
N TRP A 35 17.20 -11.76 -9.58
CA TRP A 35 18.50 -12.44 -9.65
C TRP A 35 18.56 -13.44 -10.80
N GLU A 36 17.51 -14.23 -11.06
CA GLU A 36 17.46 -15.11 -12.23
C GLU A 36 17.60 -14.33 -13.55
N LEU A 37 16.93 -13.19 -13.66
CA LEU A 37 17.10 -12.29 -14.81
C LEU A 37 18.54 -11.77 -14.91
N PHE A 38 19.15 -11.39 -13.77
CA PHE A 38 20.53 -10.92 -13.71
C PHE A 38 21.53 -12.02 -14.12
N GLN A 39 21.29 -13.27 -13.73
CA GLN A 39 22.11 -14.43 -14.10
C GLN A 39 21.93 -14.87 -15.57
N GLY A 40 20.99 -14.28 -16.31
CA GLY A 40 20.74 -14.59 -17.71
C GLY A 40 19.72 -15.71 -17.96
N SER A 41 19.01 -16.19 -16.92
CA SER A 41 17.95 -17.19 -17.05
C SER A 41 16.66 -16.64 -17.70
N GLY A 42 16.59 -15.31 -17.88
CA GLY A 42 15.43 -14.61 -18.43
C GLY A 42 14.35 -14.34 -17.38
N LEU A 43 13.28 -13.64 -17.80
CA LEU A 43 12.11 -13.33 -16.95
C LEU A 43 10.84 -13.50 -17.77
N THR A 44 9.96 -14.38 -17.30
CA THR A 44 8.59 -14.51 -17.80
C THR A 44 7.62 -13.89 -16.82
N HIS A 45 6.74 -13.01 -17.30
CA HIS A 45 5.77 -12.34 -16.43
C HIS A 45 4.82 -13.36 -15.79
N ASN A 46 4.71 -13.29 -14.47
CA ASN A 46 3.77 -14.06 -13.68
C ASN A 46 2.88 -13.07 -12.90
N PRO A 47 1.54 -13.06 -13.14
CA PRO A 47 0.64 -12.11 -12.49
C PRO A 47 0.62 -12.23 -10.96
N MET A 48 1.00 -13.37 -10.39
CA MET A 48 1.17 -13.54 -8.95
C MET A 48 2.24 -12.59 -8.37
N LEU A 49 3.26 -12.27 -9.16
CA LEU A 49 4.36 -11.38 -8.78
C LEU A 49 4.09 -9.91 -9.13
N HIS A 50 2.88 -9.60 -9.62
CA HIS A 50 2.51 -8.31 -10.19
C HIS A 50 3.37 -7.93 -11.42
N GLY A 51 3.37 -6.64 -11.76
CA GLY A 51 4.01 -6.13 -12.96
C GLY A 51 5.54 -6.31 -12.96
N PRO A 52 6.16 -6.49 -14.15
CA PRO A 52 7.55 -6.89 -14.26
C PRO A 52 8.57 -5.76 -14.02
N LEU A 53 8.12 -4.50 -13.94
CA LEU A 53 9.00 -3.34 -13.83
C LEU A 53 9.94 -3.42 -12.64
N GLN A 54 9.43 -3.82 -11.47
CA GLN A 54 10.26 -3.89 -10.26
C GLN A 54 11.37 -4.93 -10.39
N MET A 55 11.11 -6.08 -11.05
CA MET A 55 12.09 -7.14 -11.18
C MET A 55 13.20 -6.75 -12.16
N GLN A 56 12.84 -6.07 -13.24
CA GLN A 56 13.81 -5.56 -14.22
C GLN A 56 14.70 -4.47 -13.63
N LEU A 57 14.10 -3.52 -12.90
CA LEU A 57 14.87 -2.46 -12.24
C LEU A 57 15.77 -3.02 -11.13
N THR A 58 15.28 -3.98 -10.35
CA THR A 58 16.09 -4.66 -9.32
C THR A 58 17.21 -5.49 -9.94
N SER A 59 16.95 -6.18 -11.05
CA SER A 59 17.97 -6.92 -11.82
C SER A 59 19.08 -5.99 -12.33
N LEU A 60 18.72 -4.80 -12.83
CA LEU A 60 19.70 -3.78 -13.20
C LEU A 60 20.53 -3.30 -12.00
N ILE A 61 19.92 -3.15 -10.83
CA ILE A 61 20.63 -2.80 -9.59
C ILE A 61 21.60 -3.93 -9.21
N PHE A 62 21.20 -5.19 -9.33
CA PHE A 62 22.09 -6.33 -9.08
C PHE A 62 23.27 -6.35 -10.05
N PHE A 63 23.03 -6.05 -11.32
CA PHE A 63 24.11 -5.91 -12.30
C PHE A 63 25.13 -4.83 -11.94
N LEU A 64 24.66 -3.69 -11.40
CA LEU A 64 25.53 -2.54 -11.09
C LEU A 64 26.22 -2.65 -9.72
N PHE A 65 25.59 -3.28 -8.72
CA PHE A 65 26.02 -3.22 -7.32
C PHE A 65 26.08 -4.58 -6.61
N GLY A 66 25.77 -5.68 -7.30
CA GLY A 66 25.68 -7.03 -6.73
C GLY A 66 24.32 -7.36 -6.10
N ASP A 67 24.08 -8.64 -5.84
CA ASP A 67 22.83 -9.23 -5.37
C ASP A 67 22.83 -9.43 -3.84
N THR A 68 22.53 -8.38 -3.09
CA THR A 68 22.47 -8.42 -1.62
C THR A 68 21.08 -8.05 -1.11
N ASP A 69 20.81 -8.34 0.16
CA ASP A 69 19.54 -7.95 0.79
C ASP A 69 19.33 -6.42 0.77
N VAL A 70 20.43 -5.66 0.82
CA VAL A 70 20.42 -4.20 0.71
C VAL A 70 20.04 -3.79 -0.71
N THR A 71 20.74 -4.31 -1.73
CA THR A 71 20.52 -3.92 -3.13
C THR A 71 19.13 -4.32 -3.63
N ALA A 72 18.56 -5.40 -3.11
CA ALA A 72 17.18 -5.81 -3.37
C ALA A 72 16.15 -4.76 -2.90
N ARG A 73 16.49 -3.93 -1.90
CA ARG A 73 15.61 -2.91 -1.30
C ARG A 73 15.90 -1.48 -1.78
N ILE A 74 17.04 -1.23 -2.45
CA ILE A 74 17.47 0.13 -2.87
C ILE A 74 16.46 0.82 -3.80
N LEU A 75 15.83 0.09 -4.72
CA LEU A 75 14.83 0.65 -5.63
C LEU A 75 13.70 1.37 -4.86
N TYR A 76 13.23 0.74 -3.80
CA TYR A 76 12.11 1.19 -2.97
C TYR A 76 12.53 2.33 -2.05
N VAL A 77 13.77 2.30 -1.56
CA VAL A 77 14.40 3.40 -0.82
C VAL A 77 14.49 4.65 -1.69
N ALA A 78 14.97 4.51 -2.93
CA ALA A 78 15.05 5.60 -3.89
C ALA A 78 13.65 6.19 -4.19
N ALA A 79 12.67 5.33 -4.47
CA ALA A 79 11.29 5.74 -4.72
C ALA A 79 10.68 6.49 -3.52
N GLY A 80 10.79 5.94 -2.31
CA GLY A 80 10.29 6.58 -1.10
C GLY A 80 10.98 7.91 -0.77
N THR A 81 12.25 8.05 -1.13
CA THR A 81 13.00 9.30 -0.95
C THR A 81 12.60 10.35 -1.98
N ILE A 82 12.41 9.96 -3.25
CA ILE A 82 11.89 10.84 -4.31
C ILE A 82 10.49 11.35 -3.97
N LEU A 83 9.64 10.49 -3.40
CA LEU A 83 8.27 10.85 -2.98
C LEU A 83 8.23 12.09 -2.09
N VAL A 84 9.21 12.25 -1.18
CA VAL A 84 9.31 13.38 -0.25
C VAL A 84 9.59 14.70 -0.96
N ILE A 85 10.18 14.67 -2.16
CA ILE A 85 10.56 15.87 -2.92
C ILE A 85 9.52 16.26 -3.97
N LEU A 86 8.66 15.31 -4.39
CA LEU A 86 7.57 15.59 -5.33
C LEU A 86 6.68 16.79 -4.96
N PRO A 87 6.38 17.12 -3.68
CA PRO A 87 5.57 18.28 -3.34
C PRO A 87 6.11 19.61 -3.87
N ILE A 88 7.42 19.73 -4.18
CA ILE A 88 8.00 20.92 -4.82
C ILE A 88 7.29 21.25 -6.14
N PHE A 89 7.01 20.23 -6.95
CA PHE A 89 6.33 20.38 -8.23
C PHE A 89 4.84 20.68 -8.10
N PHE A 90 4.30 20.58 -6.89
CA PHE A 90 2.90 20.86 -6.56
C PHE A 90 2.71 22.15 -5.74
N ARG A 91 3.79 22.91 -5.53
CA ARG A 91 3.83 24.10 -4.69
C ARG A 91 2.86 25.21 -5.12
N ASP A 92 2.58 25.34 -6.42
CA ASP A 92 1.68 26.37 -6.94
C ASP A 92 0.24 26.21 -6.42
N LEU A 93 -0.16 24.97 -6.10
CA LEU A 93 -1.50 24.63 -5.61
C LEU A 93 -1.55 24.39 -4.10
N LEU A 94 -0.49 23.78 -3.53
CA LEU A 94 -0.37 23.56 -2.09
C LEU A 94 0.04 24.82 -1.32
N GLY A 95 0.65 25.80 -1.99
CA GLY A 95 1.39 26.88 -1.36
C GLY A 95 2.78 26.44 -0.87
N LYS A 96 3.67 27.40 -0.60
CA LYS A 96 5.04 27.14 -0.12
C LYS A 96 5.05 26.31 1.17
N HIS A 97 4.30 26.75 2.17
CA HIS A 97 4.25 26.08 3.47
C HIS A 97 3.52 24.74 3.38
N GLY A 98 2.46 24.62 2.56
CA GLY A 98 1.77 23.36 2.34
C GLY A 98 2.67 22.29 1.72
N ALA A 99 3.42 22.64 0.68
CA ALA A 99 4.38 21.72 0.07
C ALA A 99 5.46 21.23 1.05
N ILE A 100 5.97 22.12 1.91
CA ILE A 100 6.93 21.76 2.97
C ILE A 100 6.28 20.81 3.99
N MET A 101 5.06 21.11 4.46
CA MET A 101 4.35 20.27 5.43
C MET A 101 4.05 18.88 4.87
N VAL A 102 3.62 18.78 3.61
CA VAL A 102 3.46 17.48 2.93
C VAL A 102 4.78 16.72 2.88
N SER A 103 5.90 17.39 2.57
CA SER A 103 7.23 16.77 2.53
C SER A 103 7.66 16.26 3.91
N ILE A 104 7.43 17.04 4.98
CA ILE A 104 7.71 16.64 6.37
C ILE A 104 6.90 15.39 6.72
N LEU A 105 5.58 15.42 6.51
CA LEU A 105 4.70 14.30 6.83
C LEU A 105 5.07 13.02 6.05
N LEU A 106 5.43 13.13 4.76
CA LEU A 106 5.90 11.98 3.97
C LEU A 106 7.25 11.44 4.45
N SER A 107 8.13 12.31 4.96
CA SER A 107 9.46 11.91 5.43
C SER A 107 9.42 11.04 6.68
N ILE A 108 8.46 11.32 7.57
CA ILE A 108 8.34 10.70 8.91
C ILE A 108 7.06 9.85 9.08
N SER A 109 6.27 9.61 8.04
CA SER A 109 5.08 8.76 8.15
C SER A 109 5.50 7.30 8.41
N PRO A 110 5.00 6.62 9.47
CA PRO A 110 5.42 5.28 9.81
C PRO A 110 5.21 4.28 8.67
N SER A 111 4.05 4.33 7.99
CA SER A 111 3.76 3.44 6.87
C SER A 111 4.60 3.76 5.64
N MET A 112 4.82 5.05 5.34
CA MET A 112 5.62 5.48 4.19
C MET A 112 7.09 5.12 4.33
N VAL A 113 7.65 5.16 5.54
CA VAL A 113 9.02 4.69 5.79
C VAL A 113 9.07 3.18 5.69
N TYR A 114 8.12 2.46 6.31
CA TYR A 114 8.11 1.01 6.36
C TYR A 114 8.06 0.35 4.98
N PHE A 115 7.11 0.76 4.14
CA PHE A 115 6.98 0.20 2.79
C PHE A 115 7.98 0.77 1.78
N SER A 116 8.80 1.74 2.16
CA SER A 116 9.97 2.17 1.36
C SER A 116 11.27 1.46 1.74
N ARG A 117 11.26 0.67 2.82
CA ARG A 117 12.35 -0.22 3.25
C ARG A 117 12.04 -1.69 2.92
N PHE A 118 10.98 -1.92 2.16
CA PHE A 118 10.41 -3.23 1.88
C PHE A 118 10.36 -3.43 0.37
N ALA A 119 10.90 -4.55 -0.13
CA ALA A 119 11.01 -4.83 -1.54
C ALA A 119 9.67 -5.23 -2.18
N ARG A 120 8.72 -4.28 -2.25
CA ARG A 120 7.38 -4.45 -2.80
C ARG A 120 6.89 -3.22 -3.57
N ASN A 121 6.16 -3.47 -4.64
CA ASN A 121 5.60 -2.50 -5.59
C ASN A 121 4.86 -1.27 -5.03
N ASP A 122 4.31 -1.34 -3.81
CA ASP A 122 3.35 -0.35 -3.32
C ASP A 122 3.92 1.07 -3.24
N ILE A 123 5.17 1.25 -2.83
CA ILE A 123 5.78 2.58 -2.78
C ILE A 123 6.03 3.17 -4.19
N LEU A 124 6.32 2.32 -5.19
CA LEU A 124 6.44 2.75 -6.59
C LEU A 124 5.09 3.27 -7.10
N MET A 125 4.01 2.55 -6.80
CA MET A 125 2.65 2.99 -7.13
C MET A 125 2.28 4.33 -6.49
N VAL A 126 2.71 4.59 -5.26
CA VAL A 126 2.47 5.88 -4.59
C VAL A 126 3.22 7.03 -5.27
N VAL A 127 4.47 6.81 -5.68
CA VAL A 127 5.26 7.79 -6.46
C VAL A 127 4.56 8.11 -7.78
N PHE A 128 4.15 7.08 -8.53
CA PHE A 128 3.50 7.28 -9.82
C PHE A 128 2.12 7.92 -9.67
N THR A 129 1.33 7.52 -8.67
CA THR A 129 0.03 8.13 -8.36
C THR A 129 0.18 9.60 -7.99
N PHE A 130 1.15 9.96 -7.15
CA PHE A 130 1.34 11.36 -6.79
C PHE A 130 1.85 12.18 -7.99
N GLY A 131 2.77 11.63 -8.78
CA GLY A 131 3.19 12.22 -10.05
C GLY A 131 2.01 12.45 -11.02
N MET A 132 1.09 11.49 -11.12
CA MET A 132 -0.13 11.60 -11.92
C MET A 132 -1.02 12.73 -11.44
N VAL A 133 -1.26 12.84 -10.12
CA VAL A 133 -2.05 13.93 -9.54
C VAL A 133 -1.39 15.29 -9.80
N ILE A 134 -0.07 15.40 -9.62
CA ILE A 134 0.68 16.65 -9.85
C ILE A 134 0.55 17.06 -11.33
N THR A 135 0.86 16.17 -12.26
CA THR A 135 0.87 16.46 -13.69
C THR A 135 -0.54 16.72 -14.23
N MET A 136 -1.54 15.99 -13.76
CA MET A 136 -2.96 16.25 -14.03
C MET A 136 -3.30 17.69 -13.65
N TRP A 137 -3.07 18.09 -12.40
CA TRP A 137 -3.41 19.43 -11.94
C TRP A 137 -2.61 20.53 -12.63
N LYS A 138 -1.32 20.30 -12.91
CA LYS A 138 -0.52 21.24 -13.72
C LYS A 138 -1.10 21.40 -15.12
N TYR A 139 -1.62 20.33 -15.73
CA TYR A 139 -2.33 20.43 -17.00
C TYR A 139 -3.66 21.19 -16.87
N LEU A 140 -4.46 20.90 -15.85
CA LEU A 140 -5.74 21.60 -15.62
C LEU A 140 -5.54 23.12 -15.46
N VAL A 141 -4.45 23.54 -14.80
CA VAL A 141 -4.13 24.96 -14.58
C VAL A 141 -3.44 25.62 -15.78
N SER A 142 -2.44 24.97 -16.39
CA SER A 142 -1.61 25.60 -17.45
C SER A 142 -2.04 25.27 -18.87
N GLY A 143 -2.70 24.13 -19.11
CA GLY A 143 -2.94 23.57 -20.44
C GLY A 143 -1.68 23.08 -21.17
N ASN A 144 -0.52 23.01 -20.50
CA ASN A 144 0.73 22.62 -21.14
C ASN A 144 0.75 21.12 -21.48
N LYS A 145 0.81 20.82 -22.78
CA LYS A 145 0.79 19.47 -23.36
C LYS A 145 1.91 18.55 -22.86
N LYS A 146 3.05 19.10 -22.39
CA LYS A 146 4.13 18.29 -21.79
C LYS A 146 3.64 17.43 -20.62
N ASN A 147 2.67 17.93 -19.86
CA ASN A 147 2.07 17.17 -18.77
C ASN A 147 1.29 15.95 -19.27
N LEU A 148 0.68 16.02 -20.46
CA LEU A 148 -0.02 14.85 -21.05
C LEU A 148 0.96 13.73 -21.40
N TYR A 149 2.13 14.08 -21.94
CA TYR A 149 3.19 13.10 -22.24
C TYR A 149 3.76 12.47 -20.97
N LEU A 150 3.98 13.27 -19.93
CA LEU A 150 4.45 12.77 -18.64
C LEU A 150 3.40 11.89 -17.96
N MET A 151 2.12 12.24 -18.05
CA MET A 151 1.03 11.38 -17.60
C MET A 151 1.00 10.03 -18.34
N SER A 152 1.25 10.01 -19.66
CA SER A 152 1.33 8.76 -20.42
C SER A 152 2.48 7.86 -19.94
N ALA A 153 3.65 8.44 -19.65
CA ALA A 153 4.77 7.68 -19.09
C ALA A 153 4.45 7.13 -17.70
N LEU A 154 3.88 7.96 -16.80
CA LEU A 154 3.50 7.56 -15.45
C LEU A 154 2.39 6.50 -15.44
N LEU A 155 1.42 6.59 -16.35
CA LEU A 155 0.42 5.55 -16.55
C LEU A 155 1.09 4.23 -16.95
N ALA A 156 1.98 4.24 -17.95
CA ALA A 156 2.66 3.02 -18.37
C ALA A 156 3.46 2.39 -17.23
N LEU A 157 4.25 3.19 -16.51
CA LEU A 157 5.00 2.73 -15.33
C LEU A 157 4.07 2.15 -14.25
N SER A 158 2.90 2.75 -14.03
CA SER A 158 1.91 2.24 -13.06
C SER A 158 1.36 0.88 -13.48
N PHE A 159 0.93 0.74 -14.74
CA PHE A 159 0.43 -0.53 -15.28
C PHE A 159 1.50 -1.62 -15.33
N SER A 160 2.77 -1.25 -15.50
CA SER A 160 3.89 -2.19 -15.44
C SER A 160 4.35 -2.53 -14.01
N THR A 161 3.73 -1.95 -12.98
CA THR A 161 4.09 -2.17 -11.57
C THR A 161 3.05 -3.00 -10.83
N LYS A 162 1.78 -2.57 -10.84
CA LYS A 162 0.74 -3.23 -10.05
C LYS A 162 -0.67 -2.91 -10.54
N GLU A 163 -1.59 -3.83 -10.32
CA GLU A 163 -3.01 -3.74 -10.66
C GLU A 163 -3.74 -2.60 -9.91
N ASN A 164 -3.15 -2.05 -8.84
CA ASN A 164 -3.62 -0.81 -8.23
C ASN A 164 -3.71 0.36 -9.24
N ALA A 165 -3.03 0.27 -10.39
CA ALA A 165 -3.19 1.21 -11.50
C ALA A 165 -4.65 1.35 -11.96
N TYR A 166 -5.43 0.26 -11.98
CA TYR A 166 -6.86 0.30 -12.32
C TYR A 166 -7.66 1.15 -11.32
N LEU A 167 -7.39 1.01 -10.02
CA LEU A 167 -8.03 1.81 -8.97
C LEU A 167 -7.66 3.29 -9.05
N MET A 168 -6.40 3.61 -9.36
CA MET A 168 -5.95 4.99 -9.61
C MET A 168 -6.68 5.59 -10.81
N VAL A 169 -6.72 4.87 -11.94
CA VAL A 169 -7.41 5.29 -13.17
C VAL A 169 -8.89 5.52 -12.90
N GLY A 170 -9.56 4.61 -12.19
CA GLY A 170 -10.96 4.76 -11.79
C GLY A 170 -11.19 5.97 -10.88
N THR A 171 -10.32 6.18 -9.89
CA THR A 171 -10.40 7.32 -8.95
C THR A 171 -10.27 8.66 -9.66
N LEU A 172 -9.23 8.84 -10.49
CA LEU A 172 -9.03 10.09 -11.22
C LEU A 172 -10.07 10.26 -12.33
N GLY A 173 -10.42 9.17 -13.03
CA GLY A 173 -11.43 9.15 -14.08
C GLY A 173 -12.80 9.59 -13.57
N LEU A 174 -13.21 9.13 -12.39
CA LEU A 174 -14.49 9.52 -11.77
C LEU A 174 -14.51 11.03 -11.44
N TYR A 175 -13.45 11.58 -10.86
CA TYR A 175 -13.34 13.03 -10.63
C TYR A 175 -13.45 13.83 -11.94
N LEU A 176 -12.68 13.42 -12.96
CA LEU A 176 -12.65 14.10 -14.25
C LEU A 176 -13.98 13.97 -15.01
N THR A 177 -14.69 12.86 -14.83
CA THR A 177 -16.05 12.67 -15.36
C THR A 177 -17.01 13.66 -14.71
N MET A 178 -17.04 13.73 -13.39
CA MET A 178 -17.86 14.71 -12.66
C MET A 178 -17.52 16.15 -13.06
N GLY A 179 -16.23 16.47 -13.16
CA GLY A 179 -15.76 17.80 -13.57
C GLY A 179 -16.15 18.15 -15.01
N SER A 180 -16.03 17.20 -15.95
CA SER A 180 -16.41 17.39 -17.35
C SER A 180 -17.92 17.57 -17.50
N LEU A 181 -18.72 16.77 -16.78
CA LEU A 181 -20.17 16.91 -16.76
C LEU A 181 -20.57 18.27 -16.18
N HIS A 182 -19.97 18.69 -15.07
CA HIS A 182 -20.26 19.98 -14.46
C HIS A 182 -19.90 21.17 -15.36
N GLU A 183 -18.77 21.11 -16.09
CA GLU A 183 -18.36 22.16 -17.01
C GLU A 183 -19.27 22.28 -18.23
N SER A 184 -19.77 21.16 -18.72
CA SER A 184 -20.62 21.08 -19.92
C SER A 184 -22.12 21.04 -19.61
N TRP A 185 -22.51 21.05 -18.33
CA TRP A 185 -23.91 20.97 -17.93
C TRP A 185 -24.69 22.20 -18.45
N PRO A 186 -25.81 22.01 -19.16
CA PRO A 186 -26.64 23.10 -19.64
C PRO A 186 -27.15 23.97 -18.49
N ARG A 187 -26.78 25.26 -18.45
CA ARG A 187 -27.23 26.21 -17.41
C ARG A 187 -28.66 26.73 -17.60
N LYS A 188 -29.35 26.37 -18.68
CA LYS A 188 -30.76 26.75 -18.88
C LYS A 188 -31.65 26.00 -17.88
N ASN A 189 -32.65 26.67 -17.30
CA ASN A 189 -33.61 26.10 -16.35
C ASN A 189 -34.45 25.00 -17.02
N TYR A 190 -33.98 23.75 -17.00
CA TYR A 190 -34.78 22.59 -17.35
C TYR A 190 -35.82 22.22 -16.27
N ARG A 191 -35.76 22.88 -15.10
CA ARG A 191 -36.74 22.74 -14.01
C ARG A 191 -38.16 23.10 -14.46
N ASP A 192 -38.30 24.09 -15.35
CA ASP A 192 -39.60 24.57 -15.81
C ASP A 192 -40.17 23.74 -16.98
N GLN A 193 -39.38 22.84 -17.57
CA GLN A 193 -39.79 22.03 -18.73
C GLN A 193 -40.41 20.67 -18.38
N PHE A 194 -40.30 20.21 -17.13
CA PHE A 194 -40.72 18.85 -16.79
C PHE A 194 -41.44 18.73 -15.43
N PRO A 195 -42.66 19.29 -15.26
CA PRO A 195 -43.32 19.31 -13.96
C PRO A 195 -43.81 17.93 -13.46
N HIS A 196 -43.87 16.91 -14.33
CA HIS A 196 -44.50 15.61 -14.01
C HIS A 196 -43.79 14.39 -14.65
N LEU A 197 -42.48 14.23 -14.45
CA LEU A 197 -41.78 13.01 -14.87
C LEU A 197 -41.85 11.92 -13.79
N SER A 198 -42.22 10.69 -14.18
CA SER A 198 -42.02 9.51 -13.33
C SER A 198 -40.53 9.27 -13.07
N TYR A 199 -40.15 8.67 -11.93
CA TYR A 199 -38.75 8.39 -11.59
C TYR A 199 -37.97 7.68 -12.72
N PRO A 200 -38.53 6.68 -13.44
CA PRO A 200 -37.85 6.05 -14.57
C PRO A 200 -37.59 7.00 -15.75
N ARG A 201 -38.56 7.86 -16.11
CA ARG A 201 -38.36 8.86 -17.17
C ARG A 201 -37.35 9.93 -16.76
N LEU A 202 -37.31 10.30 -15.49
CA LEU A 202 -36.32 11.24 -14.96
C LEU A 202 -34.91 10.66 -15.09
N ILE A 203 -34.70 9.39 -14.71
CA ILE A 203 -33.43 8.68 -14.91
C ILE A 203 -33.06 8.62 -16.40
N PHE A 204 -34.02 8.30 -17.27
CA PHE A 204 -33.78 8.25 -18.71
C PHE A 204 -33.38 9.62 -19.31
N VAL A 205 -34.08 10.70 -18.94
CA VAL A 205 -33.74 12.07 -19.36
C VAL A 205 -32.35 12.46 -18.86
N TRP A 206 -32.03 12.15 -17.60
CA TRP A 206 -30.70 12.37 -17.03
C TRP A 206 -29.61 11.58 -17.78
N ALA A 207 -29.84 10.30 -18.07
CA ALA A 207 -28.91 9.47 -18.84
C ALA A 207 -28.69 10.02 -20.25
N MET A 208 -29.77 10.43 -20.94
CA MET A 208 -29.70 11.06 -22.26
C MET A 208 -28.97 12.41 -22.22
N MET A 209 -29.15 13.21 -21.17
CA MET A 209 -28.41 14.46 -20.97
C MET A 209 -26.92 14.20 -20.74
N VAL A 210 -26.56 13.23 -19.90
CA VAL A 210 -25.16 12.81 -19.68
C VAL A 210 -24.54 12.33 -20.99
N PHE A 211 -25.24 11.47 -21.74
CA PHE A 211 -24.76 10.97 -23.03
C PHE A 211 -24.59 12.09 -24.06
N LYS A 212 -25.58 12.98 -24.19
CA LYS A 212 -25.51 14.15 -25.06
C LYS A 212 -24.35 15.06 -24.68
N THR A 213 -24.16 15.32 -23.39
CA THR A 213 -23.06 16.12 -22.86
C THR A 213 -21.71 15.50 -23.22
N PHE A 214 -21.56 14.18 -23.04
CA PHE A 214 -20.34 13.47 -23.39
C PHE A 214 -20.06 13.49 -24.90
N ARG A 215 -21.09 13.27 -25.71
CA ARG A 215 -21.02 13.38 -27.18
C ARG A 215 -20.62 14.79 -27.59
N ASP A 216 -21.28 15.81 -27.06
CA ASP A 216 -21.02 17.21 -27.39
C ASP A 216 -19.62 17.65 -26.90
N CYS A 217 -19.07 17.06 -25.82
CA CYS A 217 -17.67 17.26 -25.43
C CYS A 217 -16.68 16.73 -26.48
N ILE A 218 -16.98 15.59 -27.12
CA ILE A 218 -16.13 15.02 -28.19
C ILE A 218 -16.21 15.90 -29.45
N TYR A 219 -17.41 16.29 -29.87
CA TYR A 219 -17.63 16.94 -31.17
C TYR A 219 -17.58 18.48 -31.13
N ASN A 220 -18.11 19.11 -30.08
CA ASN A 220 -18.33 20.56 -30.02
C ASN A 220 -17.35 21.28 -29.07
N HIS A 221 -16.89 20.61 -28.01
CA HIS A 221 -15.99 21.18 -27.00
C HIS A 221 -14.71 20.35 -26.73
N PRO A 222 -13.92 19.98 -27.74
CA PRO A 222 -12.72 19.14 -27.57
C PRO A 222 -11.58 19.77 -26.72
N ARG A 223 -11.80 20.96 -26.13
CA ARG A 223 -10.79 21.77 -25.47
C ARG A 223 -10.99 21.99 -23.96
N SER A 224 -12.04 21.44 -23.33
CA SER A 224 -12.04 21.41 -21.85
C SER A 224 -10.80 20.64 -21.39
N ARG A 225 -10.03 21.25 -20.49
CA ARG A 225 -8.81 20.62 -19.96
C ARG A 225 -9.17 19.38 -19.14
N THR A 226 -10.26 19.44 -18.39
CA THR A 226 -10.80 18.32 -17.60
C THR A 226 -11.16 17.15 -18.52
N PHE A 227 -11.88 17.43 -19.60
CA PHE A 227 -12.28 16.42 -20.57
C PHE A 227 -11.09 15.84 -21.35
N THR A 228 -10.09 16.67 -21.68
CA THR A 228 -8.85 16.23 -22.33
C THR A 228 -8.14 15.15 -21.50
N VAL A 229 -7.97 15.39 -20.20
CA VAL A 229 -7.31 14.43 -19.30
C VAL A 229 -8.15 13.15 -19.18
N LEU A 230 -9.48 13.28 -19.10
CA LEU A 230 -10.40 12.13 -19.06
C LEU A 230 -10.26 11.25 -20.31
N ILE A 231 -10.35 11.84 -21.51
CA ILE A 231 -10.20 11.10 -22.76
C ILE A 231 -8.83 10.45 -22.84
N LEU A 232 -7.76 11.15 -22.47
CA LEU A 232 -6.41 10.59 -22.50
C LEU A 232 -6.32 9.34 -21.60
N LEU A 233 -6.81 9.44 -20.37
CA LEU A 233 -6.79 8.36 -19.38
C LEU A 233 -7.61 7.15 -19.84
N ILE A 234 -8.82 7.38 -20.36
CA ILE A 234 -9.69 6.29 -20.86
C ILE A 234 -9.07 5.66 -22.10
N SER A 235 -8.79 6.45 -23.14
CA SER A 235 -8.36 5.92 -24.43
C SER A 235 -7.04 5.16 -24.34
N LEU A 236 -6.03 5.67 -23.62
CA LEU A 236 -4.73 4.99 -23.52
C LEU A 236 -4.82 3.65 -22.79
N THR A 237 -5.63 3.59 -21.73
CA THR A 237 -5.70 2.41 -20.86
C THR A 237 -6.76 1.40 -21.31
N LEU A 238 -7.63 1.76 -22.27
CA LEU A 238 -8.78 0.96 -22.67
C LEU A 238 -8.42 -0.52 -22.99
N PRO A 239 -7.35 -0.84 -23.74
CA PRO A 239 -6.98 -2.23 -23.98
C PRO A 239 -6.52 -2.99 -22.72
N GLN A 240 -6.00 -2.30 -21.71
CA GLN A 240 -5.61 -2.92 -20.43
C GLN A 240 -6.83 -3.37 -19.61
N TRP A 241 -8.03 -2.88 -19.92
CA TRP A 241 -9.28 -3.29 -19.26
C TRP A 241 -9.91 -4.52 -19.92
N SER A 242 -9.29 -5.14 -20.93
CA SER A 242 -9.89 -6.21 -21.72
C SER A 242 -10.41 -7.37 -20.87
N ALA A 243 -9.62 -7.86 -19.91
CA ALA A 243 -10.04 -8.98 -19.05
C ALA A 243 -11.24 -8.67 -18.15
N PHE A 244 -11.61 -7.39 -17.96
CA PHE A 244 -12.80 -7.01 -17.21
C PHE A 244 -14.09 -7.57 -17.83
N THR A 245 -14.10 -7.88 -19.14
CA THR A 245 -15.24 -8.55 -19.78
C THR A 245 -15.50 -9.94 -19.19
N GLY A 246 -14.50 -10.56 -18.56
CA GLY A 246 -14.62 -11.84 -17.86
C GLY A 246 -15.66 -11.83 -16.74
N ILE A 247 -15.96 -10.68 -16.13
CA ILE A 247 -17.01 -10.56 -15.10
C ILE A 247 -18.39 -10.95 -15.67
N PHE A 248 -18.61 -10.77 -16.97
CA PHE A 248 -19.85 -11.14 -17.62
C PHE A 248 -19.93 -12.63 -18.00
N GLN A 249 -18.88 -13.43 -17.80
CA GLN A 249 -18.90 -14.84 -18.19
C GLN A 249 -19.97 -15.65 -17.44
N GLU A 250 -20.25 -15.27 -16.18
CA GLU A 250 -21.31 -15.86 -15.35
C GLU A 250 -22.70 -15.22 -15.58
N SER A 251 -22.81 -14.25 -16.49
CA SER A 251 -24.08 -13.61 -16.81
C SER A 251 -25.00 -14.52 -17.62
N ILE A 252 -26.30 -14.22 -17.60
CA ILE A 252 -27.33 -14.97 -18.34
C ILE A 252 -27.02 -15.05 -19.85
N PHE A 253 -26.25 -14.10 -20.39
CA PHE A 253 -25.90 -14.02 -21.80
C PHE A 253 -24.74 -14.91 -22.21
N LEU A 254 -23.84 -15.29 -21.30
CA LEU A 254 -22.63 -16.06 -21.62
C LEU A 254 -22.58 -17.42 -20.93
N ARG A 255 -23.31 -17.61 -19.84
CA ARG A 255 -23.32 -18.86 -19.07
C ARG A 255 -23.68 -20.10 -19.90
N TRP A 256 -24.59 -19.96 -20.88
CA TRP A 256 -25.01 -21.04 -21.77
C TRP A 256 -23.97 -21.41 -22.83
N SER A 257 -23.02 -20.52 -23.12
CA SER A 257 -22.03 -20.71 -24.19
C SER A 257 -20.82 -21.56 -23.77
N ASN A 258 -20.68 -21.84 -22.46
CA ASN A 258 -19.51 -22.51 -21.87
C ASN A 258 -18.17 -21.83 -22.24
N ILE A 259 -18.20 -20.52 -22.52
CA ILE A 259 -17.02 -19.73 -22.85
C ILE A 259 -16.35 -19.27 -21.55
N ILE A 260 -15.09 -19.66 -21.37
CA ILE A 260 -14.28 -19.27 -20.21
C ILE A 260 -13.31 -18.17 -20.60
N LEU A 261 -13.59 -16.94 -20.15
CA LEU A 261 -12.76 -15.76 -20.40
C LEU A 261 -11.69 -15.56 -19.32
N VAL A 262 -12.02 -15.92 -18.09
CA VAL A 262 -11.16 -15.83 -16.91
C VAL A 262 -11.25 -17.16 -16.18
N SER A 263 -10.18 -17.95 -16.27
CA SER A 263 -10.04 -19.23 -15.58
C SER A 263 -9.88 -19.05 -14.06
N GLY A 264 -10.58 -19.87 -13.27
CA GLY A 264 -10.53 -19.86 -11.80
C GLY A 264 -9.30 -20.56 -11.21
N GLU A 265 -9.29 -20.69 -9.88
CA GLU A 265 -8.22 -21.37 -9.15
C GLU A 265 -8.15 -22.87 -9.48
N GLY A 266 -6.94 -23.41 -9.61
CA GLY A 266 -6.68 -24.79 -10.04
C GLY A 266 -6.42 -24.97 -11.55
N ALA A 267 -6.69 -23.95 -12.37
CA ALA A 267 -6.25 -23.93 -13.75
C ALA A 267 -4.72 -23.73 -13.85
N SER A 268 -4.09 -24.33 -14.87
CA SER A 268 -2.64 -24.17 -15.11
C SER A 268 -2.21 -22.72 -15.33
N ASN A 269 -3.09 -21.91 -15.93
CA ASN A 269 -2.91 -20.47 -16.09
C ASN A 269 -4.13 -19.75 -15.55
N ILE A 270 -4.09 -19.34 -14.28
CA ILE A 270 -5.17 -18.59 -13.62
C ILE A 270 -5.36 -17.23 -14.30
N GLY A 271 -6.61 -16.81 -14.48
CA GLY A 271 -6.98 -15.54 -15.08
C GLY A 271 -6.94 -15.49 -16.61
N MET A 272 -6.59 -16.59 -17.28
CA MET A 272 -6.48 -16.68 -18.73
C MET A 272 -7.74 -17.22 -19.40
N PRO A 273 -8.02 -16.84 -20.66
CA PRO A 273 -9.11 -17.41 -21.41
C PRO A 273 -8.74 -18.81 -21.90
N THR A 274 -9.72 -19.72 -21.94
CA THR A 274 -9.53 -21.11 -22.40
C THR A 274 -10.51 -21.46 -23.53
N HIS A 275 -10.16 -22.46 -24.35
CA HIS A 275 -11.01 -22.96 -25.44
C HIS A 275 -11.54 -21.82 -26.35
N GLY A 276 -12.87 -21.76 -26.59
CA GLY A 276 -13.52 -20.71 -27.37
C GLY A 276 -13.39 -19.30 -26.78
N GLY A 277 -13.08 -19.19 -25.48
CA GLY A 277 -12.79 -17.91 -24.83
C GLY A 277 -11.55 -17.22 -25.39
N LYS A 278 -10.59 -17.96 -25.95
CA LYS A 278 -9.39 -17.36 -26.58
C LYS A 278 -9.76 -16.50 -27.79
N LEU A 279 -10.68 -16.97 -28.63
CA LEU A 279 -11.14 -16.22 -29.80
C LEU A 279 -11.92 -14.97 -29.37
N LEU A 280 -12.85 -15.11 -28.42
CA LEU A 280 -13.61 -13.97 -27.91
C LEU A 280 -12.70 -12.93 -27.23
N ALA A 281 -11.73 -13.38 -26.43
CA ALA A 281 -10.72 -12.52 -25.82
C ALA A 281 -9.91 -11.74 -26.86
N PHE A 282 -9.45 -12.41 -27.93
CA PHE A 282 -8.76 -11.74 -29.03
C PHE A 282 -9.63 -10.68 -29.71
N LEU A 283 -10.90 -10.99 -29.99
CA LEU A 283 -11.85 -10.04 -30.60
C LEU A 283 -12.11 -8.84 -29.67
N VAL A 284 -12.26 -9.06 -28.37
CA VAL A 284 -12.41 -7.99 -27.36
C VAL A 284 -11.19 -7.08 -27.35
N VAL A 285 -9.99 -7.65 -27.26
CA VAL A 285 -8.73 -6.88 -27.26
C VAL A 285 -8.61 -6.06 -28.55
N PHE A 286 -8.83 -6.70 -29.71
CA PHE A 286 -8.77 -6.04 -31.02
C PHE A 286 -9.76 -4.87 -31.09
N PHE A 287 -11.01 -5.10 -30.70
CA PHE A 287 -12.04 -4.07 -30.67
C PHE A 287 -11.66 -2.90 -29.76
N LEU A 288 -11.15 -3.17 -28.55
CA LEU A 288 -10.76 -2.13 -27.60
C LEU A 288 -9.54 -1.32 -28.08
N ILE A 289 -8.59 -1.94 -28.80
CA ILE A 289 -7.48 -1.24 -29.47
C ILE A 289 -8.02 -0.32 -30.57
N VAL A 290 -8.88 -0.83 -31.46
CA VAL A 290 -9.47 -0.02 -32.54
C VAL A 290 -10.30 1.13 -31.97
N ALA A 291 -11.12 0.87 -30.93
CA ALA A 291 -11.90 1.89 -30.24
C ALA A 291 -11.00 2.95 -29.59
N SER A 292 -9.92 2.54 -28.94
CA SER A 292 -8.91 3.43 -28.36
C SER A 292 -8.32 4.37 -29.41
N MET A 293 -7.89 3.83 -30.55
CA MET A 293 -7.35 4.60 -31.68
C MET A 293 -8.39 5.53 -32.29
N TYR A 294 -9.64 5.06 -32.46
CA TYR A 294 -10.73 5.85 -33.00
C TYR A 294 -11.09 7.05 -32.11
N ILE A 295 -11.17 6.84 -30.78
CA ILE A 295 -11.38 7.91 -29.80
C ILE A 295 -10.23 8.92 -29.88
N GLY A 296 -8.98 8.44 -29.95
CA GLY A 296 -7.80 9.29 -30.10
C GLY A 296 -7.80 10.13 -31.38
N TYR A 297 -8.19 9.51 -32.50
CA TYR A 297 -8.33 10.16 -33.81
C TYR A 297 -9.39 11.26 -33.78
N LYS A 298 -10.57 10.98 -33.21
CA LYS A 298 -11.68 11.94 -33.10
C LYS A 298 -11.37 13.10 -32.16
N TRP A 299 -10.58 12.87 -31.10
CA TRP A 299 -10.21 13.91 -30.15
C TRP A 299 -9.06 14.81 -30.65
N CYS A 300 -7.84 14.28 -30.72
CA CYS A 300 -6.67 15.04 -31.13
C CYS A 300 -5.51 14.11 -31.52
N TRP A 301 -5.56 13.57 -32.73
CA TRP A 301 -4.60 12.59 -33.23
C TRP A 301 -3.14 12.97 -32.95
N LYS A 302 -2.72 14.20 -33.30
CA LYS A 302 -1.32 14.67 -33.16
C LYS A 302 -0.75 14.56 -31.74
N ILE A 303 -1.58 14.73 -30.72
CA ILE A 303 -1.18 14.61 -29.31
C ILE A 303 -1.33 13.16 -28.88
N TRP A 304 -2.47 12.55 -29.21
CA TRP A 304 -2.82 11.21 -28.79
C TRP A 304 -1.81 10.16 -29.25
N TRP A 305 -1.39 10.18 -30.53
CA TRP A 305 -0.44 9.17 -31.02
C TRP A 305 0.90 9.25 -30.29
N LYS A 306 1.39 10.46 -29.96
CA LYS A 306 2.62 10.63 -29.17
C LYS A 306 2.48 10.08 -27.76
N CYS A 307 1.36 10.38 -27.11
CA CYS A 307 1.01 9.83 -25.81
C CYS A 307 0.91 8.30 -25.85
N ALA A 308 0.28 7.74 -26.87
CA ALA A 308 0.14 6.30 -27.07
C ALA A 308 1.49 5.64 -27.32
N THR A 309 2.35 6.22 -28.16
CA THR A 309 3.72 5.73 -28.37
C THR A 309 4.51 5.70 -27.06
N ILE A 310 4.48 6.78 -26.27
CA ILE A 310 5.16 6.81 -24.96
C ILE A 310 4.62 5.71 -24.04
N PHE A 311 3.29 5.58 -23.94
CA PHE A 311 2.67 4.59 -23.06
C PHE A 311 3.03 3.16 -23.47
N TYR A 312 2.75 2.79 -24.72
CA TYR A 312 2.93 1.43 -25.20
C TYR A 312 4.40 1.05 -25.38
N LEU A 313 5.31 1.98 -25.68
CA LEU A 313 6.74 1.67 -25.73
C LEU A 313 7.27 1.25 -24.35
N ILE A 314 6.95 2.02 -23.30
CA ILE A 314 7.35 1.70 -21.93
C ILE A 314 6.69 0.40 -21.48
N TRP A 315 5.38 0.29 -21.70
CA TRP A 315 4.60 -0.88 -21.29
C TRP A 315 5.07 -2.16 -21.99
N LEU A 316 5.31 -2.11 -23.31
CA LEU A 316 5.83 -3.24 -24.08
C LEU A 316 7.23 -3.62 -23.61
N SER A 317 8.12 -2.64 -23.42
CA SER A 317 9.48 -2.90 -22.94
C SER A 317 9.46 -3.64 -21.59
N ALA A 318 8.58 -3.23 -20.68
CA ALA A 318 8.42 -3.90 -19.40
C ALA A 318 7.80 -5.30 -19.55
N TYR A 319 6.64 -5.45 -20.20
CA TYR A 319 5.95 -6.74 -20.25
C TYR A 319 6.63 -7.81 -21.10
N THR A 320 7.46 -7.41 -22.06
CA THR A 320 8.18 -8.33 -22.95
C THR A 320 9.62 -8.57 -22.52
N THR A 321 10.01 -8.11 -21.32
CA THR A 321 11.40 -8.18 -20.82
C THR A 321 12.40 -7.66 -21.86
N PHE A 322 12.23 -6.38 -22.24
CA PHE A 322 12.98 -5.72 -23.32
C PHE A 322 12.94 -6.48 -24.65
N PHE A 323 11.73 -6.87 -25.09
CA PHE A 323 11.46 -7.55 -26.37
C PHE A 323 12.03 -8.96 -26.51
N THR A 324 12.53 -9.56 -25.44
CA THR A 324 12.99 -10.96 -25.43
C THR A 324 11.84 -11.97 -25.39
N ASN A 325 10.68 -11.57 -24.86
CA ASN A 325 9.50 -12.42 -24.71
C ASN A 325 8.21 -11.69 -25.16
N ILE A 326 8.12 -11.39 -26.46
CA ILE A 326 7.03 -10.55 -27.01
C ILE A 326 5.66 -11.21 -26.84
N PHE A 327 5.49 -12.44 -27.31
CA PHE A 327 4.16 -13.06 -27.40
C PHE A 327 3.54 -13.31 -26.02
N SER A 328 4.22 -14.04 -25.14
CA SER A 328 3.66 -14.32 -23.82
C SER A 328 3.61 -13.08 -22.92
N GLY A 329 4.57 -12.16 -23.07
CA GLY A 329 4.59 -10.90 -22.34
C GLY A 329 3.38 -10.02 -22.63
N VAL A 330 3.07 -9.81 -23.91
CA VAL A 330 1.89 -9.02 -24.35
C VAL A 330 0.59 -9.69 -23.92
N GLN A 331 0.48 -11.01 -24.11
CA GLN A 331 -0.71 -11.77 -23.72
C GLN A 331 -0.96 -11.69 -22.21
N SER A 332 0.11 -11.86 -21.42
CA SER A 332 0.02 -11.82 -19.96
C SER A 332 -0.27 -10.42 -19.44
N GLY A 333 0.32 -9.39 -20.04
CA GLY A 333 0.05 -8.00 -19.67
C GLY A 333 -1.36 -7.52 -20.01
N ILE A 334 -1.81 -7.70 -21.26
CA ILE A 334 -3.13 -7.20 -21.71
C ILE A 334 -4.28 -7.92 -21.02
N TRP A 335 -4.13 -9.22 -20.76
CA TRP A 335 -5.22 -10.05 -20.25
C TRP A 335 -4.94 -10.62 -18.86
N GLN A 336 -3.85 -11.37 -18.70
CA GLN A 336 -3.64 -12.19 -17.51
C GLN A 336 -3.48 -11.37 -16.22
N SER A 337 -2.82 -10.20 -16.26
CA SER A 337 -2.62 -9.35 -15.07
C SER A 337 -3.97 -8.98 -14.42
N LEU A 338 -4.88 -8.37 -15.18
CA LEU A 338 -6.22 -8.05 -14.68
C LEU A 338 -7.08 -9.30 -14.48
N GLY A 339 -6.98 -10.29 -15.37
CA GLY A 339 -7.74 -11.54 -15.27
C GLY A 339 -7.44 -12.29 -13.97
N TYR A 340 -6.17 -12.39 -13.59
CA TYR A 340 -5.72 -12.97 -12.33
C TYR A 340 -6.28 -12.19 -11.15
N TRP A 341 -6.19 -10.86 -11.19
CA TRP A 341 -6.68 -10.01 -10.11
C TRP A 341 -8.20 -10.10 -9.92
N ILE A 342 -8.97 -10.26 -11.00
CA ILE A 342 -10.43 -10.51 -10.95
C ILE A 342 -10.73 -11.80 -10.20
N VAL A 343 -10.00 -12.89 -10.48
CA VAL A 343 -10.17 -14.16 -9.75
C VAL A 343 -9.87 -13.96 -8.27
N GLN A 344 -8.79 -13.24 -7.94
CA GLN A 344 -8.36 -13.02 -6.56
C GLN A 344 -9.31 -12.13 -5.74
N GLN A 345 -10.21 -11.37 -6.37
CA GLN A 345 -11.27 -10.67 -5.64
C GLN A 345 -12.27 -11.66 -4.99
N GLY A 346 -12.50 -12.83 -5.59
CA GLY A 346 -13.40 -13.85 -5.05
C GLY A 346 -12.87 -14.51 -3.76
N GLU A 347 -11.54 -14.70 -3.67
CA GLU A 347 -10.89 -15.39 -2.55
C GLU A 347 -10.74 -14.54 -1.28
N ALA A 348 -10.78 -13.21 -1.42
CA ALA A 348 -10.59 -12.27 -0.31
C ALA A 348 -9.34 -12.58 0.52
N ARG A 349 -8.16 -12.67 -0.12
CA ARG A 349 -6.89 -13.03 0.55
C ARG A 349 -6.74 -12.35 1.91
N GLY A 350 -6.51 -13.16 2.94
CA GLY A 350 -6.35 -12.70 4.31
C GLY A 350 -7.65 -12.28 5.03
N GLY A 351 -8.83 -12.36 4.41
CA GLY A 351 -10.14 -12.26 5.07
C GLY A 351 -10.35 -11.10 6.02
N GLN A 352 -9.70 -9.95 5.80
CA GLN A 352 -9.69 -8.86 6.77
C GLN A 352 -11.05 -8.14 6.84
N PRO A 353 -11.45 -7.65 8.02
CA PRO A 353 -12.74 -7.02 8.20
C PRO A 353 -12.84 -5.67 7.48
N THR A 354 -14.05 -5.18 7.25
CA THR A 354 -14.29 -3.90 6.56
C THR A 354 -13.68 -2.70 7.31
N HIS A 355 -13.55 -2.75 8.63
CA HIS A 355 -12.90 -1.69 9.42
C HIS A 355 -11.37 -1.80 9.48
N TYR A 356 -10.73 -2.69 8.73
CA TYR A 356 -9.28 -2.95 8.82
C TYR A 356 -8.41 -1.69 8.73
N TYR A 357 -8.58 -0.87 7.68
CA TYR A 357 -7.81 0.37 7.55
C TYR A 357 -8.22 1.43 8.57
N LEU A 358 -9.46 1.42 9.04
CA LEU A 358 -9.92 2.30 10.13
C LEU A 358 -9.28 1.91 11.47
N THR A 359 -8.78 0.68 11.62
CA THR A 359 -7.94 0.27 12.76
C THR A 359 -6.49 0.70 12.58
N LEU A 360 -5.91 0.55 11.38
CA LEU A 360 -4.51 0.89 11.11
C LEU A 360 -4.23 2.41 11.17
N ILE A 361 -5.12 3.24 10.61
CA ILE A 361 -4.90 4.69 10.50
C ILE A 361 -4.69 5.34 11.88
N PRO A 362 -5.52 5.09 12.92
CA PRO A 362 -5.29 5.65 14.26
C PRO A 362 -4.00 5.16 14.95
N ILE A 363 -3.44 4.01 14.54
CA ILE A 363 -2.22 3.45 15.13
C ILE A 363 -0.96 4.05 14.51
N TYR A 364 -0.97 4.26 13.20
CA TYR A 364 0.22 4.66 12.43
C TYR A 364 0.15 6.08 11.88
N GLU A 365 -1.02 6.56 11.49
CA GLU A 365 -1.19 7.78 10.69
C GLU A 365 -2.10 8.80 11.38
N TYR A 366 -2.12 8.80 12.72
CA TYR A 366 -3.00 9.66 13.52
C TYR A 366 -2.75 11.16 13.30
N LEU A 367 -1.50 11.60 13.12
CA LEU A 367 -1.18 13.01 12.82
C LEU A 367 -1.84 13.47 11.52
N PRO A 368 -1.56 12.87 10.35
CA PRO A 368 -2.21 13.28 9.13
C PRO A 368 -3.73 13.00 9.15
N ALA A 369 -4.21 11.93 9.81
CA ALA A 369 -5.64 11.62 9.89
C ALA A 369 -6.46 12.68 10.65
N ILE A 370 -6.02 13.08 11.85
CA ILE A 370 -6.70 14.10 12.65
C ILE A 370 -6.78 15.41 11.87
N PHE A 371 -5.66 15.84 11.28
CA PHE A 371 -5.64 17.08 10.52
C PHE A 371 -6.35 16.99 9.17
N ALA A 372 -6.49 15.81 8.55
CA ALA A 372 -7.31 15.62 7.36
C ALA A 372 -8.81 15.77 7.66
N VAL A 373 -9.29 15.30 8.82
CA VAL A 373 -10.67 15.54 9.27
C VAL A 373 -10.90 17.03 9.48
N LEU A 374 -10.00 17.69 10.21
CA LEU A 374 -10.05 19.14 10.45
C LEU A 374 -10.00 19.94 9.13
N ALA A 375 -9.10 19.56 8.21
CA ALA A 375 -8.97 20.15 6.89
C ALA A 375 -10.26 20.00 6.07
N SER A 376 -10.89 18.82 6.09
CA SER A 376 -12.14 18.56 5.38
C SER A 376 -13.25 19.49 5.86
N LEU A 377 -13.42 19.61 7.18
CA LEU A 377 -14.43 20.50 7.78
C LEU A 377 -14.19 21.97 7.42
N TYR A 378 -12.93 22.40 7.35
CA TYR A 378 -12.57 23.77 6.97
C TYR A 378 -12.77 24.04 5.48
N PHE A 379 -12.24 23.17 4.62
CA PHE A 379 -12.27 23.33 3.17
C PHE A 379 -13.66 23.11 2.54
N LEU A 380 -14.56 22.39 3.19
CA LEU A 380 -15.98 22.35 2.81
C LEU A 380 -16.67 23.72 2.95
N LYS A 381 -16.13 24.63 3.78
CA LYS A 381 -16.58 26.02 3.88
C LYS A 381 -15.81 26.94 2.93
N HIS A 382 -14.50 26.74 2.82
CA HIS A 382 -13.60 27.48 1.91
C HIS A 382 -13.36 26.70 0.60
N ARG A 383 -14.43 26.59 -0.18
CA ARG A 383 -14.50 25.72 -1.37
C ARG A 383 -13.68 26.29 -2.52
N THR A 384 -12.55 25.65 -2.82
CA THR A 384 -11.86 25.78 -4.10
C THR A 384 -11.93 24.45 -4.84
N LYS A 385 -11.82 24.45 -6.18
CA LYS A 385 -11.81 23.21 -6.98
C LYS A 385 -10.75 22.22 -6.48
N PHE A 386 -9.58 22.74 -6.11
CA PHE A 386 -8.46 21.94 -5.61
C PHE A 386 -8.71 21.39 -4.21
N ASN A 387 -9.23 22.20 -3.28
CA ASN A 387 -9.53 21.74 -1.92
C ASN A 387 -10.60 20.64 -1.93
N LEU A 388 -11.65 20.80 -2.74
CA LEU A 388 -12.69 19.79 -2.90
C LEU A 388 -12.15 18.50 -3.51
N PHE A 389 -11.20 18.59 -4.44
CA PHE A 389 -10.51 17.43 -4.97
C PHE A 389 -9.70 16.68 -3.91
N LEU A 390 -8.96 17.36 -3.02
CA LEU A 390 -8.19 16.68 -1.98
C LEU A 390 -9.10 15.93 -0.98
N ILE A 391 -10.25 16.52 -0.65
CA ILE A 391 -11.29 15.84 0.15
C ILE A 391 -11.81 14.63 -0.61
N TYR A 392 -12.23 14.82 -1.87
CA TYR A 392 -12.71 13.74 -2.73
C TYR A 392 -11.70 12.61 -2.81
N TRP A 393 -10.44 12.91 -3.09
CA TRP A 393 -9.36 11.94 -3.25
C TRP A 393 -9.14 11.14 -1.96
N THR A 394 -9.15 11.81 -0.81
CA THR A 394 -9.05 11.15 0.51
C THR A 394 -10.22 10.20 0.74
N VAL A 395 -11.45 10.66 0.54
CA VAL A 395 -12.67 9.89 0.83
C VAL A 395 -12.82 8.71 -0.13
N ILE A 396 -12.67 8.94 -1.44
CA ILE A 396 -12.87 7.90 -2.44
C ILE A 396 -11.79 6.82 -2.36
N THR A 397 -10.53 7.20 -2.10
CA THR A 397 -9.45 6.23 -1.95
C THR A 397 -9.66 5.38 -0.70
N LEU A 398 -10.01 5.97 0.45
CA LEU A 398 -10.36 5.20 1.65
C LEU A 398 -11.53 4.25 1.37
N PHE A 399 -12.59 4.72 0.70
CA PHE A 399 -13.77 3.92 0.37
C PHE A 399 -13.43 2.73 -0.54
N LEU A 400 -12.71 2.98 -1.65
CA LEU A 400 -12.39 1.93 -2.62
C LEU A 400 -11.50 0.83 -2.01
N TYR A 401 -10.47 1.20 -1.26
CA TYR A 401 -9.62 0.20 -0.59
C TYR A 401 -10.35 -0.51 0.55
N THR A 402 -11.32 0.13 1.20
CA THR A 402 -12.15 -0.50 2.25
C THR A 402 -13.12 -1.55 1.67
N ILE A 403 -13.63 -1.34 0.46
CA ILE A 403 -14.55 -2.27 -0.20
C ILE A 403 -13.81 -3.35 -1.00
N ALA A 404 -12.60 -3.06 -1.49
CA ALA A 404 -11.76 -4.05 -2.15
C ALA A 404 -11.63 -5.32 -1.30
N SER A 405 -11.73 -6.48 -1.94
CA SER A 405 -11.74 -7.77 -1.25
C SER A 405 -10.41 -8.03 -0.56
N GLU A 406 -9.30 -7.85 -1.29
CA GLU A 406 -7.94 -7.89 -0.74
C GLU A 406 -7.66 -6.67 0.14
N LYS A 407 -7.29 -6.92 1.40
CA LYS A 407 -6.94 -5.88 2.37
C LYS A 407 -5.67 -6.28 3.09
N MET A 408 -4.64 -5.45 2.95
CA MET A 408 -3.30 -5.76 3.42
C MET A 408 -2.59 -4.50 3.91
N PRO A 409 -1.65 -4.59 4.88
CA PRO A 409 -1.02 -3.40 5.45
C PRO A 409 -0.27 -2.55 4.41
N TRP A 410 0.32 -3.17 3.39
CA TRP A 410 1.04 -2.44 2.33
C TRP A 410 0.13 -1.57 1.48
N LEU A 411 -1.16 -1.84 1.39
CA LEU A 411 -2.08 -0.98 0.64
C LEU A 411 -2.37 0.34 1.37
N LEU A 412 -2.07 0.41 2.68
CA LEU A 412 -2.26 1.61 3.51
C LEU A 412 -1.57 2.83 2.90
N VAL A 413 -0.40 2.70 2.26
CA VAL A 413 0.33 3.85 1.69
C VAL A 413 -0.49 4.59 0.63
N ASN A 414 -1.34 3.88 -0.13
CA ASN A 414 -2.22 4.48 -1.13
C ASN A 414 -3.32 5.33 -0.47
N ILE A 415 -3.78 4.93 0.71
CA ILE A 415 -4.78 5.66 1.52
C ILE A 415 -4.12 6.83 2.27
N THR A 416 -2.93 6.60 2.80
CA THR A 416 -2.17 7.58 3.58
C THR A 416 -1.71 8.77 2.72
N LEU A 417 -1.33 8.55 1.46
CA LEU A 417 -0.90 9.62 0.56
C LEU A 417 -1.90 10.80 0.48
N PRO A 418 -3.18 10.61 0.07
CA PRO A 418 -4.13 11.71 0.00
C PRO A 418 -4.41 12.35 1.37
N ILE A 419 -4.45 11.55 2.45
CA ILE A 419 -4.61 12.06 3.83
C ILE A 419 -3.46 13.02 4.17
N ILE A 420 -2.21 12.63 3.88
CA ILE A 420 -1.02 13.46 4.10
C ILE A 420 -1.08 14.74 3.25
N VAL A 421 -1.46 14.64 1.97
CA VAL A 421 -1.52 15.82 1.08
C VAL A 421 -2.58 16.82 1.56
N LEU A 422 -3.78 16.33 1.94
CA LEU A 422 -4.87 17.15 2.47
C LEU A 422 -4.48 17.81 3.80
N SER A 423 -3.92 17.03 4.73
CA SER A 423 -3.44 17.50 6.03
C SER A 423 -2.31 18.52 5.88
N GLY A 424 -1.30 18.23 5.08
CA GLY A 424 -0.16 19.09 4.84
C GLY A 424 -0.55 20.41 4.19
N LYS A 425 -1.52 20.41 3.25
CA LYS A 425 -2.09 21.65 2.72
C LYS A 425 -2.68 22.51 3.84
N PHE A 426 -3.53 21.92 4.68
CA PHE A 426 -4.20 22.65 5.77
C PHE A 426 -3.21 23.18 6.82
N LEU A 427 -2.24 22.37 7.25
CA LEU A 427 -1.16 22.79 8.15
C LEU A 427 -0.34 23.92 7.54
N GLY A 428 -0.07 23.87 6.24
CA GLY A 428 0.60 24.93 5.50
C GLY A 428 -0.18 26.25 5.48
N ASP A 429 -1.49 26.18 5.26
CA ASP A 429 -2.38 27.35 5.30
C ASP A 429 -2.44 27.94 6.73
N LEU A 430 -2.45 27.09 7.75
CA LEU A 430 -2.48 27.47 9.16
C LEU A 430 -1.19 28.17 9.63
N PHE A 431 -0.03 27.65 9.24
CA PHE A 431 1.29 28.12 9.67
C PHE A 431 1.96 29.10 8.71
N ASN A 432 1.21 29.68 7.77
CA ASN A 432 1.75 30.70 6.88
C ASN A 432 2.25 31.93 7.70
N THR A 433 3.55 32.19 7.60
CA THR A 433 4.35 33.09 8.48
C THR A 433 3.95 34.56 8.41
N SER A 434 3.25 35.01 7.36
CA SER A 434 2.81 36.41 7.24
C SER A 434 1.88 36.87 8.37
N ARG A 435 1.32 35.94 9.16
CA ARG A 435 0.36 36.21 10.25
C ARG A 435 0.88 35.93 11.67
N PHE A 436 2.17 35.59 11.86
CA PHE A 436 2.81 35.46 13.18
C PHE A 436 3.78 36.65 13.38
N LYS A 437 3.27 37.81 13.82
CA LYS A 437 4.05 39.06 13.90
C LYS A 437 4.40 39.54 15.32
N SER A 438 4.26 38.72 16.35
CA SER A 438 4.59 39.11 17.74
C SER A 438 5.24 37.97 18.52
N LYS A 439 5.98 38.31 19.58
CA LYS A 439 6.29 37.34 20.64
C LYS A 439 4.97 36.75 21.17
N PRO A 440 4.92 35.44 21.47
CA PRO A 440 3.71 34.82 22.02
C PRO A 440 3.40 35.43 23.39
N SER A 441 2.12 35.72 23.66
CA SER A 441 1.70 36.07 25.03
C SER A 441 1.83 34.84 25.95
N PHE A 442 1.92 35.06 27.26
CA PHE A 442 1.94 33.96 28.24
C PHE A 442 0.73 33.01 28.09
N SER A 443 -0.47 33.56 27.83
CA SER A 443 -1.67 32.77 27.58
C SER A 443 -1.59 31.92 26.31
N GLN A 444 -0.97 32.42 25.23
CA GLN A 444 -0.73 31.65 24.01
C GLN A 444 0.27 30.51 24.25
N GLY A 445 1.29 30.76 25.09
CA GLY A 445 2.22 29.73 25.56
C GLY A 445 1.51 28.60 26.31
N ILE A 446 0.60 28.93 27.25
CA ILE A 446 -0.19 27.92 27.97
C ILE A 446 -1.05 27.10 26.99
N ILE A 447 -1.76 27.76 26.07
CA ILE A 447 -2.64 27.10 25.09
C ILE A 447 -1.89 26.10 24.21
N TYR A 448 -0.63 26.38 23.88
CA TYR A 448 0.23 25.46 23.13
C TYR A 448 0.45 24.12 23.87
N PHE A 449 0.56 24.14 25.21
CA PHE A 449 0.79 22.92 25.99
C PHE A 449 -0.49 22.16 26.37
N VAL A 450 -1.68 22.74 26.16
CA VAL A 450 -2.97 22.11 26.50
C VAL A 450 -3.12 20.70 25.90
N PRO A 451 -2.84 20.43 24.61
CA PRO A 451 -3.00 19.09 24.03
C PRO A 451 -2.13 18.04 24.71
N THR A 452 -0.91 18.40 25.10
CA THR A 452 0.03 17.53 25.81
C THR A 452 -0.48 17.21 27.22
N ILE A 453 -0.95 18.24 27.95
CA ILE A 453 -1.52 18.07 29.29
C ILE A 453 -2.76 17.16 29.24
N VAL A 454 -3.65 17.37 28.26
CA VAL A 454 -4.83 16.54 28.06
C VAL A 454 -4.45 15.08 27.81
N LEU A 455 -3.45 14.80 26.97
CA LEU A 455 -2.99 13.44 26.72
C LEU A 455 -2.45 12.76 28.00
N ILE A 456 -1.67 13.49 28.80
CA ILE A 456 -1.13 12.98 30.08
C ILE A 456 -2.26 12.69 31.07
N ILE A 457 -3.26 13.57 31.15
CA ILE A 457 -4.43 13.38 32.02
C ILE A 457 -5.22 12.14 31.56
N VAL A 458 -5.52 12.01 30.27
CA VAL A 458 -6.27 10.85 29.73
C VAL A 458 -5.51 9.55 30.02
N PHE A 459 -4.21 9.51 29.81
CA PHE A 459 -3.39 8.33 30.13
C PHE A 459 -3.38 8.02 31.63
N SER A 460 -3.16 9.03 32.47
CA SER A 460 -3.12 8.87 33.93
C SER A 460 -4.47 8.39 34.50
N VAL A 461 -5.56 9.01 34.05
CA VAL A 461 -6.92 8.65 34.48
C VAL A 461 -7.25 7.23 34.07
N THR A 462 -7.03 6.85 32.80
CA THR A 462 -7.31 5.48 32.32
C THR A 462 -6.46 4.43 33.02
N LYS A 463 -5.18 4.73 33.31
CA LYS A 463 -4.27 3.83 34.02
C LYS A 463 -4.64 3.63 35.49
N TYR A 464 -5.11 4.69 36.16
CA TYR A 464 -5.58 4.56 37.54
C TYR A 464 -6.92 3.83 37.59
N SER A 465 -7.86 4.23 36.72
CA SER A 465 -9.21 3.68 36.72
C SER A 465 -9.26 2.22 36.26
N SER A 466 -8.31 1.74 35.43
CA SER A 466 -8.27 0.35 34.97
C SER A 466 -8.21 -0.68 36.11
N ASN A 467 -7.70 -0.28 37.28
CA ASN A 467 -7.58 -1.13 38.48
C ASN A 467 -8.80 -1.05 39.41
N LEU A 468 -9.77 -0.17 39.12
CA LEU A 468 -10.99 0.00 39.92
C LEU A 468 -12.09 -1.00 39.52
N HIS A 469 -13.10 -1.12 40.39
CA HIS A 469 -14.34 -1.85 40.10
C HIS A 469 -15.05 -1.29 38.85
N PRO A 470 -15.85 -2.12 38.13
CA PRO A 470 -16.44 -1.74 36.84
C PRO A 470 -17.26 -0.44 36.84
N ILE A 471 -18.02 -0.15 37.91
CA ILE A 471 -18.89 1.03 37.99
C ILE A 471 -18.08 2.34 37.90
N PRO A 472 -17.07 2.60 38.75
CA PRO A 472 -16.16 3.75 38.60
C PRO A 472 -15.50 3.84 37.21
N ARG A 473 -15.15 2.70 36.59
CA ARG A 473 -14.54 2.71 35.25
C ARG A 473 -15.48 3.26 34.19
N VAL A 474 -16.77 2.90 34.28
CA VAL A 474 -17.80 3.39 33.35
C VAL A 474 -18.07 4.88 33.56
N PHE A 475 -18.21 5.33 34.80
CA PHE A 475 -18.36 6.77 35.09
C PHE A 475 -17.19 7.59 34.56
N ALA A 476 -15.95 7.15 34.80
CA ALA A 476 -14.76 7.81 34.29
C ALA A 476 -14.75 7.86 32.74
N ALA A 477 -15.13 6.78 32.07
CA ALA A 477 -15.23 6.74 30.61
C ALA A 477 -16.27 7.75 30.08
N ILE A 478 -17.46 7.79 30.67
CA ILE A 478 -18.54 8.71 30.26
C ILE A 478 -18.13 10.17 30.45
N ILE A 479 -17.49 10.50 31.57
CA ILE A 479 -16.97 11.86 31.83
C ILE A 479 -15.91 12.22 30.79
N MET A 480 -14.96 11.33 30.49
CA MET A 480 -13.95 11.61 29.46
C MET A 480 -14.54 11.71 28.06
N LEU A 481 -15.51 10.85 27.70
CA LEU A 481 -16.21 10.93 26.41
C LEU A 481 -16.93 12.26 26.24
N SER A 482 -17.62 12.75 27.29
CA SER A 482 -18.31 14.04 27.22
C SER A 482 -17.32 15.21 27.08
N LEU A 483 -16.17 15.15 27.76
CA LEU A 483 -15.09 16.12 27.61
C LEU A 483 -14.45 16.09 26.22
N ILE A 484 -14.20 14.91 25.66
CA ILE A 484 -13.67 14.73 24.30
C ILE A 484 -14.65 15.29 23.28
N LEU A 485 -15.94 14.97 23.41
CA LEU A 485 -16.98 15.45 22.50
C LEU A 485 -17.12 16.98 22.56
N THR A 486 -17.14 17.54 23.77
CA THR A 486 -17.21 18.99 23.99
C THR A 486 -15.98 19.69 23.42
N SER A 487 -14.78 19.12 23.65
CA SER A 487 -13.52 19.62 23.09
C SER A 487 -13.52 19.56 21.57
N PHE A 488 -14.03 18.48 20.97
CA PHE A 488 -14.15 18.34 19.52
C PHE A 488 -15.08 19.39 18.93
N VAL A 489 -16.27 19.59 19.52
CA VAL A 489 -17.22 20.64 19.09
C VAL A 489 -16.58 22.03 19.20
N PHE A 490 -15.84 22.29 20.28
CA PHE A 490 -15.11 23.55 20.46
C PHE A 490 -14.03 23.74 19.39
N ILE A 491 -13.18 22.73 19.16
CA ILE A 491 -12.14 22.72 18.13
C ILE A 491 -12.75 22.99 16.74
N VAL A 492 -13.88 22.35 16.41
CA VAL A 492 -14.58 22.54 15.13
C VAL A 492 -15.24 23.92 15.02
N ARG A 493 -15.70 24.51 16.12
CA ARG A 493 -16.20 25.89 16.11
C ARG A 493 -15.06 26.89 15.91
N PHE A 494 -13.93 26.68 16.56
CA PHE A 494 -12.76 27.55 16.47
C PHE A 494 -12.02 27.42 15.14
N ILE A 495 -12.03 26.26 14.48
CA ILE A 495 -11.44 26.09 13.13
C ILE A 495 -12.16 26.97 12.11
N ARG A 496 -13.44 27.28 12.33
CA ARG A 496 -14.21 28.19 11.47
C ARG A 496 -13.85 29.67 11.68
N ARG A 497 -13.05 29.98 12.71
CA ARG A 497 -12.66 31.32 13.14
C ARG A 497 -11.15 31.47 13.41
N TYR A 498 -10.30 30.52 12.99
CA TYR A 498 -8.86 30.60 13.29
C TYR A 498 -8.19 31.81 12.63
N GLU A 499 -8.76 32.30 11.52
CA GLU A 499 -8.30 33.50 10.84
C GLU A 499 -8.45 34.76 11.70
N THR A 500 -9.42 34.77 12.62
CA THR A 500 -9.71 35.90 13.51
C THR A 500 -9.11 35.76 14.92
N HIS A 501 -8.74 34.55 15.34
CA HIS A 501 -8.21 34.31 16.71
C HIS A 501 -6.82 33.69 16.70
N ALA A 502 -5.80 34.49 17.02
CA ALA A 502 -4.40 34.05 17.10
C ALA A 502 -4.19 32.84 18.03
N SER A 503 -4.92 32.77 19.15
CA SER A 503 -4.81 31.70 20.14
C SER A 503 -5.14 30.30 19.59
N ALA A 504 -6.06 30.19 18.63
CA ALA A 504 -6.41 28.92 18.02
C ALA A 504 -5.22 28.29 17.28
N LYS A 505 -4.36 29.11 16.66
CA LYS A 505 -3.17 28.64 15.96
C LYS A 505 -2.17 27.97 16.91
N TYR A 506 -2.02 28.49 18.14
CA TYR A 506 -1.15 27.89 19.15
C TYR A 506 -1.69 26.54 19.63
N LEU A 507 -3.02 26.40 19.78
CA LEU A 507 -3.64 25.11 20.11
C LEU A 507 -3.34 24.06 19.04
N TYR A 508 -3.56 24.41 17.76
CA TYR A 508 -3.27 23.51 16.65
C TYR A 508 -1.77 23.25 16.48
N ALA A 509 -0.89 24.24 16.75
CA ALA A 509 0.56 24.05 16.76
C ALA A 509 0.99 23.07 17.86
N GLY A 510 0.44 23.22 19.06
CA GLY A 510 0.65 22.32 20.19
C GLY A 510 0.24 20.89 19.85
N LEU A 511 -0.97 20.74 19.30
CA LEU A 511 -1.52 19.45 18.86
C LEU A 511 -0.66 18.84 17.75
N ALA A 512 -0.28 19.61 16.74
CA ALA A 512 0.62 19.14 15.67
C ALA A 512 1.98 18.71 16.24
N THR A 513 2.52 19.42 17.23
CA THR A 513 3.83 19.10 17.80
C THR A 513 3.81 17.82 18.61
N ILE A 514 2.85 17.63 19.52
CA ILE A 514 2.77 16.37 20.30
C ILE A 514 2.52 15.17 19.38
N LEU A 515 1.63 15.31 18.39
CA LEU A 515 1.38 14.25 17.43
C LEU A 515 2.60 13.99 16.53
N LEU A 516 3.39 15.02 16.19
CA LEU A 516 4.65 14.87 15.46
C LEU A 516 5.67 14.05 16.25
N LEU A 517 5.88 14.38 17.53
CA LEU A 517 6.80 13.65 18.40
C LEU A 517 6.39 12.19 18.56
N LEU A 518 5.10 11.94 18.76
CA LEU A 518 4.57 10.58 18.80
C LEU A 518 4.77 9.87 17.45
N THR A 519 4.55 10.56 16.32
CA THR A 519 4.68 9.95 14.98
C THR A 519 6.12 9.54 14.71
N ILE A 520 7.09 10.35 15.13
CA ILE A 520 8.51 10.00 15.10
C ILE A 520 8.78 8.76 15.96
N ARG A 521 8.25 8.70 17.19
CA ARG A 521 8.36 7.50 18.04
C ARG A 521 7.75 6.28 17.36
N THR A 522 6.54 6.37 16.81
CA THR A 522 5.89 5.26 16.10
C THR A 522 6.71 4.82 14.89
N THR A 523 7.28 5.76 14.14
CA THR A 523 8.17 5.45 13.01
C THR A 523 9.38 4.68 13.48
N ILE A 524 10.04 5.12 14.56
CA ILE A 524 11.24 4.46 15.06
C ILE A 524 10.93 3.03 15.49
N TYR A 525 9.89 2.83 16.28
CA TYR A 525 9.51 1.49 16.77
C TYR A 525 9.10 0.56 15.63
N ALA A 526 8.26 1.02 14.70
CA ALA A 526 7.75 0.17 13.63
C ALA A 526 8.80 -0.17 12.56
N ASN A 527 9.85 0.64 12.41
CA ASN A 527 10.82 0.49 11.32
C ASN A 527 12.19 -0.03 11.73
N PHE A 528 12.57 0.13 13.00
CA PHE A 528 13.92 -0.24 13.47
C PHE A 528 13.91 -1.14 14.70
N VAL A 529 12.86 -1.10 15.54
CA VAL A 529 12.79 -1.94 16.76
C VAL A 529 12.01 -3.22 16.49
N ASN A 530 10.83 -3.09 15.87
CA ASN A 530 9.89 -4.18 15.62
C ASN A 530 9.65 -4.39 14.11
N SER A 531 10.68 -4.17 13.28
CA SER A 531 10.53 -4.12 11.81
C SER A 531 10.00 -5.40 11.18
N ASP A 532 10.28 -6.54 11.80
CA ASP A 532 9.82 -7.86 11.40
C ASP A 532 9.17 -8.63 12.56
N ILE A 533 8.91 -7.97 13.70
CA ILE A 533 8.27 -8.57 14.87
C ILE A 533 6.77 -8.23 14.84
N PRO A 534 5.86 -9.22 14.86
CA PRO A 534 4.41 -9.03 14.74
C PRO A 534 3.74 -8.50 16.02
N ILE A 535 4.43 -7.59 16.72
CA ILE A 535 3.82 -6.65 17.68
C ILE A 535 3.26 -5.44 16.91
N GLU A 536 3.79 -5.16 15.73
CA GLU A 536 3.26 -4.13 14.84
C GLU A 536 2.24 -4.73 13.87
N MET A 537 1.06 -4.15 13.75
CA MET A 537 0.04 -4.59 12.77
C MET A 537 0.49 -4.38 11.31
N LEU A 538 1.52 -3.56 11.06
CA LEU A 538 2.15 -3.47 9.73
C LEU A 538 2.87 -4.76 9.32
N VAL A 539 3.20 -5.61 10.30
CA VAL A 539 3.74 -6.95 10.12
C VAL A 539 2.55 -7.92 10.09
N TYR A 540 1.94 -8.08 8.92
CA TYR A 540 0.81 -9.02 8.73
C TYR A 540 1.29 -10.46 8.87
N THR A 541 2.05 -10.96 7.90
CA THR A 541 2.78 -12.23 7.96
C THR A 541 4.22 -11.92 7.58
N GLN A 542 5.19 -12.46 8.29
CA GLN A 542 6.60 -12.10 8.08
C GLN A 542 7.51 -13.26 8.44
N THR A 543 8.65 -13.35 7.76
CA THR A 543 9.73 -14.27 8.14
C THR A 543 10.37 -13.79 9.44
N SER A 544 10.60 -14.69 10.39
CA SER A 544 11.22 -14.31 11.66
C SER A 544 12.70 -13.91 11.51
N PRO A 545 13.23 -13.06 12.41
CA PRO A 545 14.65 -12.78 12.56
C PRO A 545 15.49 -14.03 12.76
N ASP A 546 14.93 -15.08 13.38
CA ASP A 546 15.64 -16.33 13.68
C ASP A 546 16.11 -17.01 12.40
N LEU A 547 15.32 -16.95 11.31
CA LEU A 547 15.74 -17.48 10.01
C LEU A 547 16.94 -16.74 9.44
N LEU A 548 16.97 -15.41 9.60
CA LEU A 548 18.12 -14.62 9.17
C LEU A 548 19.36 -14.94 10.00
N GLN A 549 19.21 -15.17 11.31
CA GLN A 549 20.33 -15.61 12.16
C GLN A 549 20.88 -16.96 11.71
N VAL A 550 20.01 -17.93 11.41
CA VAL A 550 20.41 -19.24 10.90
C VAL A 550 21.16 -19.10 9.59
N ASN A 551 20.63 -18.34 8.63
CA ASN A 551 21.31 -18.06 7.36
C ASN A 551 22.69 -17.41 7.57
N ASN A 552 22.80 -16.45 8.46
CA ASN A 552 24.07 -15.79 8.77
C ASN A 552 25.09 -16.77 9.38
N THR A 553 24.63 -17.72 10.20
CA THR A 553 25.49 -18.79 10.75
C THR A 553 25.95 -19.75 9.64
N ILE A 554 25.05 -20.15 8.73
CA ILE A 554 25.40 -20.97 7.55
C ILE A 554 26.49 -20.28 6.73
N LYS A 555 26.30 -19.00 6.39
CA LYS A 555 27.28 -18.21 5.64
C LYS A 555 28.63 -18.13 6.34
N LYS A 556 28.66 -17.99 7.67
CA LYS A 556 29.92 -17.92 8.44
C LYS A 556 30.66 -19.25 8.46
N LEU A 557 29.95 -20.36 8.63
CA LEU A 557 30.55 -21.70 8.68
C LEU A 557 31.12 -22.13 7.32
N HIS A 558 30.44 -21.76 6.24
CA HIS A 558 30.79 -22.20 4.89
C HIS A 558 31.38 -21.10 4.01
N ALA A 559 31.85 -19.99 4.59
CA ALA A 559 32.43 -18.85 3.86
C ALA A 559 33.68 -19.21 3.01
N LYS A 560 34.31 -20.36 3.28
CA LYS A 560 35.57 -20.81 2.67
C LYS A 560 35.49 -22.20 2.01
N SER A 561 34.31 -22.82 1.93
CA SER A 561 34.19 -24.11 1.24
C SER A 561 34.40 -23.93 -0.25
N GLU A 562 35.30 -24.70 -0.86
CA GLU A 562 35.38 -24.85 -2.31
C GLU A 562 34.12 -25.58 -2.83
N MET A 563 33.79 -25.47 -4.12
CA MET A 563 32.60 -26.12 -4.71
C MET A 563 32.52 -27.64 -4.44
N ALA A 564 33.65 -28.30 -4.17
CA ALA A 564 33.71 -29.72 -3.84
C ALA A 564 33.28 -30.05 -2.38
N ASP A 565 33.34 -29.08 -1.46
CA ASP A 565 33.03 -29.22 -0.03
C ASP A 565 31.80 -28.37 0.39
N GLU A 566 30.88 -28.13 -0.55
CA GLU A 566 29.68 -27.34 -0.30
C GLU A 566 28.66 -28.15 0.53
N PRO A 567 28.12 -27.59 1.64
CA PRO A 567 27.20 -28.31 2.51
C PRO A 567 25.90 -28.67 1.80
N LEU A 568 25.46 -29.91 1.95
CA LEU A 568 24.08 -30.29 1.65
C LEU A 568 23.14 -29.68 2.70
N ILE A 569 22.24 -28.83 2.24
CA ILE A 569 21.21 -28.17 3.06
C ILE A 569 19.85 -28.63 2.59
N ILE A 570 19.02 -29.11 3.51
CA ILE A 570 17.70 -29.66 3.20
C ILE A 570 16.63 -28.81 3.86
N ILE A 571 15.70 -28.29 3.06
CA ILE A 571 14.58 -27.48 3.51
C ILE A 571 13.27 -28.19 3.15
N ASP A 572 12.49 -28.53 4.17
CA ASP A 572 11.13 -29.07 3.98
C ASP A 572 10.25 -28.04 3.27
N GLN A 573 9.65 -28.39 2.13
CA GLN A 573 8.76 -27.51 1.36
C GLN A 573 7.33 -27.44 1.90
N THR A 574 6.99 -28.21 2.93
CA THR A 574 5.65 -28.22 3.51
C THR A 574 5.15 -26.80 3.81
N ASN A 575 3.92 -26.51 3.39
CA ASN A 575 3.29 -25.18 3.46
C ASN A 575 4.08 -24.02 2.81
N GLY A 576 4.95 -24.29 1.83
CA GLY A 576 5.66 -23.23 1.10
C GLY A 576 6.86 -22.67 1.85
N PHE A 577 7.44 -23.46 2.76
CA PHE A 577 8.67 -23.13 3.48
C PHE A 577 9.88 -22.86 2.58
N THR A 578 9.81 -23.21 1.29
CA THR A 578 10.78 -22.86 0.24
C THR A 578 11.21 -21.39 0.30
N TRP A 579 10.28 -20.47 0.58
CA TRP A 579 10.54 -19.04 0.67
C TRP A 579 10.62 -18.61 2.13
N PRO A 580 11.68 -17.92 2.58
CA PRO A 580 12.68 -17.21 1.77
C PRO A 580 13.99 -17.97 1.50
N TRP A 581 14.06 -19.27 1.83
CA TRP A 581 15.30 -20.04 1.68
C TRP A 581 15.84 -20.05 0.25
N SER A 582 14.99 -20.09 -0.78
CA SER A 582 15.43 -19.96 -2.18
C SER A 582 16.26 -18.71 -2.45
N TRP A 583 15.93 -17.58 -1.82
CA TRP A 583 16.76 -16.37 -1.93
C TRP A 583 18.07 -16.52 -1.16
N TYR A 584 18.02 -16.98 0.09
CA TYR A 584 19.20 -17.07 0.95
C TYR A 584 20.21 -18.12 0.48
N LEU A 585 19.73 -19.23 -0.05
CA LEU A 585 20.51 -20.37 -0.50
C LEU A 585 20.73 -20.40 -2.02
N ARG A 586 20.38 -19.33 -2.75
CA ARG A 586 20.49 -19.27 -4.23
C ARG A 586 21.89 -19.58 -4.79
N ASN A 587 22.93 -19.35 -3.99
CA ASN A 587 24.32 -19.60 -4.36
C ASN A 587 24.81 -20.98 -3.92
N TYR A 588 23.97 -21.80 -3.28
CA TYR A 588 24.30 -23.15 -2.86
C TYR A 588 23.71 -24.17 -3.83
N ALA A 589 24.57 -24.83 -4.62
CA ALA A 589 24.15 -25.81 -5.63
C ALA A 589 23.56 -27.07 -4.98
N ASN A 590 24.05 -27.44 -3.79
CA ASN A 590 23.59 -28.62 -3.05
C ASN A 590 22.31 -28.38 -2.21
N ALA A 591 21.70 -27.19 -2.23
CA ALA A 591 20.47 -26.94 -1.48
C ALA A 591 19.28 -27.69 -2.10
N LYS A 592 18.68 -28.61 -1.34
CA LYS A 592 17.52 -29.41 -1.76
C LYS A 592 16.27 -28.99 -1.01
N TYR A 593 15.14 -29.02 -1.72
CA TYR A 593 13.85 -28.65 -1.18
C TYR A 593 12.85 -29.81 -1.34
N PRO A 594 12.98 -30.91 -0.59
CA PRO A 594 12.02 -32.01 -0.65
C PRO A 594 10.72 -31.64 0.08
N LYS A 595 9.60 -32.22 -0.36
CA LYS A 595 8.38 -32.23 0.43
C LYS A 595 8.44 -33.44 1.37
N LEU A 596 8.76 -33.21 2.64
CA LEU A 596 8.87 -34.28 3.62
C LEU A 596 7.47 -34.76 4.03
N GLN A 597 7.30 -36.08 4.14
CA GLN A 597 6.08 -36.70 4.65
C GLN A 597 6.41 -37.59 5.85
N PRO A 598 5.50 -37.69 6.84
CA PRO A 598 5.75 -38.50 8.04
C PRO A 598 6.02 -39.99 7.74
N GLU A 599 5.47 -40.52 6.65
CA GLU A 599 5.47 -41.95 6.31
C GLU A 599 6.66 -42.39 5.44
N SER A 600 7.30 -41.46 4.72
CA SER A 600 8.35 -41.73 3.73
C SER A 600 9.65 -40.97 4.02
N TYR A 601 9.95 -40.73 5.30
CA TYR A 601 11.19 -40.08 5.69
C TYR A 601 12.37 -41.03 5.45
N GLU A 602 13.04 -40.89 4.30
CA GLU A 602 14.35 -41.50 4.07
C GLU A 602 15.43 -40.58 4.66
N PRO A 603 16.35 -41.10 5.50
CA PRO A 603 17.47 -40.31 5.99
C PRO A 603 18.30 -39.90 4.77
N HIS A 604 18.17 -38.63 4.41
CA HIS A 604 18.92 -38.06 3.31
C HIS A 604 20.43 -38.28 3.52
N GLU A 605 21.18 -38.27 2.42
CA GLU A 605 22.64 -38.10 2.37
C GLU A 605 23.13 -37.15 3.49
N GLN A 606 24.36 -37.32 3.99
CA GLN A 606 24.92 -36.58 5.15
C GLN A 606 24.81 -35.05 5.01
N ALA A 607 23.62 -34.51 5.30
CA ALA A 607 23.30 -33.10 5.26
C ALA A 607 23.98 -32.41 6.45
N SER A 608 24.46 -31.20 6.23
CA SER A 608 24.98 -30.42 7.37
C SER A 608 23.82 -29.88 8.22
N ILE A 609 22.71 -29.54 7.56
CA ILE A 609 21.54 -28.88 8.16
C ILE A 609 20.26 -29.38 7.50
N VAL A 610 19.27 -29.69 8.32
CA VAL A 610 17.91 -30.03 7.89
C VAL A 610 16.92 -29.12 8.63
N VAL A 611 16.13 -28.37 7.87
CA VAL A 611 15.03 -27.53 8.38
C VAL A 611 13.73 -28.24 8.08
N VAL A 612 13.03 -28.67 9.13
CA VAL A 612 11.82 -29.49 9.04
C VAL A 612 10.61 -28.69 9.51
N HIS A 613 9.49 -28.80 8.78
CA HIS A 613 8.24 -28.18 9.20
C HIS A 613 7.73 -28.81 10.52
N SER A 614 7.13 -28.00 11.39
CA SER A 614 6.64 -28.46 12.71
C SER A 614 5.68 -29.66 12.65
N SER A 615 4.90 -29.86 11.59
CA SER A 615 4.05 -31.06 11.42
C SER A 615 4.85 -32.35 11.26
N ASN A 616 6.08 -32.28 10.74
CA ASN A 616 6.90 -33.42 10.38
C ASN A 616 7.99 -33.73 11.43
N HIS A 617 8.08 -32.93 12.50
CA HIS A 617 9.18 -33.01 13.46
C HIS A 617 9.27 -34.35 14.20
N LEU A 618 8.16 -35.03 14.49
CA LEU A 618 8.18 -36.32 15.18
C LEU A 618 8.83 -37.41 14.33
N ALA A 619 8.54 -37.42 13.03
CA ALA A 619 9.18 -38.32 12.08
C ALA A 619 10.68 -38.01 11.94
N ALA A 620 11.03 -36.72 11.85
CA ALA A 620 12.41 -36.27 11.79
C ALA A 620 13.20 -36.58 13.07
N ASP A 621 12.62 -36.38 14.26
CA ASP A 621 13.24 -36.72 15.55
C ASP A 621 13.62 -38.21 15.58
N LYS A 622 12.72 -39.10 15.12
CA LYS A 622 12.99 -40.54 15.05
C LYS A 622 14.12 -40.86 14.07
N ALA A 623 14.12 -40.25 12.89
CA ALA A 623 15.06 -40.58 11.82
C ALA A 623 16.45 -39.94 11.98
N LEU A 624 16.53 -38.73 12.53
CA LEU A 624 17.77 -37.94 12.61
C LEU A 624 18.49 -38.06 13.96
N SER A 625 17.84 -38.59 15.01
CA SER A 625 18.36 -38.65 16.39
C SER A 625 19.76 -39.25 16.57
N LYS A 626 20.19 -40.15 15.67
CA LYS A 626 21.52 -40.80 15.78
C LYS A 626 22.68 -39.90 15.37
N ASN A 627 22.49 -39.07 14.34
CA ASN A 627 23.59 -38.35 13.68
C ASN A 627 23.47 -36.82 13.80
N TYR A 628 22.32 -36.32 14.26
CA TYR A 628 22.04 -34.89 14.32
C TYR A 628 21.59 -34.47 15.72
N LYS A 629 21.99 -33.27 16.10
CA LYS A 629 21.49 -32.57 17.27
C LYS A 629 20.33 -31.66 16.84
N LYS A 630 19.25 -31.68 17.62
CA LYS A 630 18.13 -30.73 17.49
C LYS A 630 18.60 -29.38 18.02
N ALA A 631 18.82 -28.42 17.12
CA ALA A 631 19.34 -27.10 17.46
C ALA A 631 18.27 -26.19 18.09
N GLY A 632 16.99 -26.36 17.72
CA GLY A 632 15.89 -25.62 18.33
C GLY A 632 14.62 -25.57 17.48
N ARG A 633 13.60 -24.90 18.01
CA ARG A 633 12.32 -24.61 17.35
C ARG A 633 12.24 -23.11 17.05
N ILE A 634 12.12 -22.74 15.79
CA ILE A 634 12.09 -21.34 15.36
C ILE A 634 10.77 -21.01 14.65
N PRO A 635 10.27 -19.77 14.69
CA PRO A 635 9.12 -19.40 13.91
C PRO A 635 9.62 -19.23 12.47
N HIS A 636 9.12 -20.01 11.53
CA HIS A 636 9.45 -19.78 10.12
C HIS A 636 8.75 -18.52 9.62
N ARG A 637 7.43 -18.49 9.85
CA ARG A 637 6.56 -17.34 9.65
C ARG A 637 5.86 -16.99 10.95
N TRP A 638 5.63 -15.72 11.17
CA TRP A 638 4.82 -15.24 12.30
C TRP A 638 3.94 -14.05 11.89
N TRP A 639 2.85 -13.85 12.61
CA TRP A 639 1.83 -12.86 12.28
C TRP A 639 1.18 -12.23 13.50
N PHE A 640 0.66 -11.02 13.29
CA PHE A 640 0.00 -10.25 14.34
C PHE A 640 -1.28 -10.97 14.81
N PRO A 641 -1.59 -11.00 16.12
CA PRO A 641 -2.79 -11.67 16.63
C PRO A 641 -4.09 -11.00 16.18
N GLU A 642 -4.73 -11.59 15.18
CA GLU A 642 -5.85 -10.94 14.50
C GLU A 642 -7.15 -10.89 15.33
N HIS A 643 -7.32 -11.79 16.30
CA HIS A 643 -8.47 -11.77 17.24
C HIS A 643 -8.57 -10.45 18.03
N THR A 644 -7.48 -9.71 18.16
CA THR A 644 -7.47 -8.42 18.86
C THR A 644 -8.32 -7.33 18.17
N TYR A 645 -8.51 -7.42 16.85
CA TYR A 645 -9.25 -6.43 16.06
C TYR A 645 -10.35 -7.00 15.16
N ARG A 646 -10.28 -8.29 14.78
CA ARG A 646 -11.27 -8.92 13.88
C ARG A 646 -12.65 -9.00 14.50
N ASP A 647 -12.72 -9.27 15.80
CA ASP A 647 -13.99 -9.45 16.53
C ASP A 647 -14.70 -8.13 16.89
N LEU A 648 -14.17 -7.00 16.42
CA LEU A 648 -14.79 -5.68 16.61
C LEU A 648 -16.01 -5.53 15.69
N ASN A 649 -17.19 -5.49 16.29
CA ASN A 649 -18.44 -5.06 15.66
C ASN A 649 -19.10 -3.97 16.51
N ILE A 650 -20.19 -3.35 16.04
CA ILE A 650 -20.86 -2.24 16.76
C ILE A 650 -21.29 -2.68 18.18
N ILE A 651 -21.77 -3.91 18.34
CA ILE A 651 -22.24 -4.45 19.63
C ILE A 651 -21.08 -4.60 20.63
N ASN A 652 -19.94 -5.11 20.18
CA ASN A 652 -18.74 -5.32 21.00
C ASN A 652 -17.92 -4.03 21.19
N LEU A 653 -18.15 -3.00 20.37
CA LEU A 653 -17.47 -1.72 20.44
C LEU A 653 -18.01 -0.85 21.58
N VAL A 654 -19.32 -0.81 21.80
CA VAL A 654 -19.93 0.04 22.83
C VAL A 654 -19.39 -0.27 24.24
N PRO A 655 -19.35 -1.55 24.71
CA PRO A 655 -18.76 -1.90 26.01
C PRO A 655 -17.28 -1.50 26.11
N LYS A 656 -16.52 -1.61 25.02
CA LYS A 656 -15.10 -1.20 24.98
C LYS A 656 -14.95 0.33 25.05
N LEU A 657 -15.89 1.09 24.49
CA LEU A 657 -15.90 2.55 24.54
C LEU A 657 -16.31 3.09 25.91
N ILE A 658 -17.14 2.38 26.67
CA ILE A 658 -17.58 2.83 28.01
C ILE A 658 -16.75 2.23 29.16
N ASP A 659 -15.69 1.47 28.90
CA ASP A 659 -14.82 0.93 29.95
C ASP A 659 -13.38 1.41 29.78
N THR A 660 -12.92 2.22 30.75
CA THR A 660 -11.55 2.77 30.78
C THR A 660 -10.45 1.71 30.84
N LYS A 661 -10.75 0.47 31.25
CA LYS A 661 -9.78 -0.64 31.17
C LYS A 661 -9.38 -0.92 29.72
N HIS A 662 -10.34 -0.94 28.79
CA HIS A 662 -10.06 -1.15 27.37
C HIS A 662 -9.30 0.02 26.76
N TRP A 663 -9.58 1.24 27.23
CA TRP A 663 -8.84 2.43 26.81
C TRP A 663 -7.39 2.39 27.29
N ASN A 664 -7.14 1.96 28.53
CA ASN A 664 -5.79 1.77 29.04
C ASN A 664 -5.05 0.70 28.23
N THR A 665 -5.68 -0.45 27.94
CA THR A 665 -5.08 -1.48 27.06
C THR A 665 -4.71 -0.91 25.71
N PHE A 666 -5.61 -0.14 25.07
CA PHE A 666 -5.32 0.52 23.80
C PHE A 666 -4.18 1.54 23.92
N LEU A 667 -4.17 2.39 24.96
CA LEU A 667 -3.13 3.40 25.15
C LEU A 667 -1.77 2.78 25.48
N GLU A 668 -1.72 1.70 26.27
CA GLU A 668 -0.49 0.95 26.55
C GLU A 668 0.08 0.32 25.27
N TYR A 669 -0.77 -0.19 24.38
CA TYR A 669 -0.34 -0.64 23.06
C TYR A 669 0.07 0.52 22.14
N TRP A 670 -0.74 1.58 22.07
CA TRP A 670 -0.54 2.72 21.19
C TRP A 670 0.72 3.53 21.53
N LEU A 671 1.02 3.72 22.83
CA LEU A 671 2.20 4.44 23.31
C LEU A 671 3.43 3.55 23.51
N PHE A 672 3.24 2.30 23.95
CA PHE A 672 4.35 1.46 24.43
C PHE A 672 4.42 0.07 23.78
N ARG A 673 3.51 -0.27 22.86
CA ARG A 673 3.45 -1.59 22.19
C ARG A 673 3.32 -2.78 23.15
N LYS A 674 2.71 -2.56 24.31
CA LYS A 674 2.48 -3.61 25.32
C LYS A 674 1.18 -4.36 25.08
N GLY A 675 1.12 -5.59 25.59
CA GLY A 675 -0.11 -6.40 25.65
C GLY A 675 -0.31 -7.41 24.52
N VAL A 676 0.49 -7.36 23.45
CA VAL A 676 0.29 -8.20 22.25
C VAL A 676 1.35 -9.30 22.10
N GLY A 677 2.57 -9.10 22.60
CA GLY A 677 3.70 -9.99 22.32
C GLY A 677 3.56 -11.45 22.77
N LYS A 678 2.63 -11.76 23.69
CA LYS A 678 2.41 -13.13 24.19
C LYS A 678 1.41 -13.94 23.36
N SER A 679 0.70 -13.31 22.43
CA SER A 679 -0.35 -13.94 21.63
C SER A 679 -0.02 -13.99 20.15
N ILE A 680 1.25 -13.75 19.79
CA ILE A 680 1.75 -13.81 18.40
C ILE A 680 1.49 -15.18 17.79
N GLY A 681 0.90 -15.19 16.60
CA GLY A 681 0.73 -16.40 15.81
C GLY A 681 2.02 -16.76 15.09
N SER A 682 2.31 -18.05 14.94
CA SER A 682 3.49 -18.52 14.21
C SER A 682 3.27 -19.88 13.59
N GLU A 683 4.03 -20.14 12.53
CA GLU A 683 4.21 -21.45 11.93
C GLU A 683 5.68 -21.80 12.01
N ASP A 684 5.97 -22.92 12.67
CA ASP A 684 7.31 -23.18 13.17
C ASP A 684 8.08 -24.20 12.32
N ALA A 685 9.40 -24.07 12.39
CA ALA A 685 10.38 -25.02 11.89
C ALA A 685 11.22 -25.58 13.03
N TYR A 686 11.67 -26.82 12.88
CA TYR A 686 12.71 -27.43 13.70
C TYR A 686 14.00 -27.53 12.90
N ILE A 687 15.11 -27.16 13.53
CA ILE A 687 16.43 -27.25 12.91
C ILE A 687 17.18 -28.44 13.50
N TYR A 688 17.69 -29.28 12.62
CA TYR A 688 18.58 -30.37 12.93
C TYR A 688 19.94 -30.09 12.28
N THR A 689 21.00 -30.19 13.06
CA THR A 689 22.35 -29.91 12.61
C THR A 689 23.28 -31.05 12.97
N SER A 690 24.33 -31.25 12.19
CA SER A 690 25.45 -32.08 12.63
C SER A 690 26.09 -31.51 13.92
N ASN A 691 26.84 -32.32 14.66
CA ASN A 691 27.38 -31.97 15.98
C ASN A 691 28.34 -30.76 16.01
N THR A 692 28.76 -30.25 14.84
CA THR A 692 29.71 -29.14 14.70
C THR A 692 29.06 -27.76 14.64
N PHE A 693 27.72 -27.68 14.60
CA PHE A 693 27.01 -26.40 14.47
C PHE A 693 26.85 -25.67 15.83
N PRO A 694 27.10 -24.35 15.92
CA PRO A 694 27.01 -23.60 17.16
C PRO A 694 25.56 -23.46 17.65
N ASN A 695 25.38 -23.34 18.97
CA ASN A 695 24.07 -22.96 19.53
C ASN A 695 23.73 -21.51 19.12
N ILE A 696 22.47 -21.26 18.79
CA ILE A 696 21.95 -19.94 18.43
C ILE A 696 20.92 -19.51 19.47
N ASP A 697 21.03 -18.28 19.95
CA ASP A 697 20.04 -17.67 20.85
C ASP A 697 18.90 -17.04 20.04
N PHE A 698 17.77 -17.74 19.97
CA PHE A 698 16.64 -17.31 19.14
C PHE A 698 15.80 -16.22 19.80
N VAL A 699 15.49 -15.18 19.03
CA VAL A 699 14.62 -14.06 19.44
C VAL A 699 13.20 -14.56 19.66
N GLY A 700 12.74 -15.54 18.87
CA GLY A 700 11.42 -16.13 18.98
C GLY A 700 11.11 -16.70 20.38
N ASP A 701 12.13 -17.06 21.15
CA ASP A 701 11.97 -17.62 22.50
C ASP A 701 11.54 -16.57 23.54
N THR A 702 11.76 -15.27 23.26
CA THR A 702 11.28 -14.18 24.12
C THR A 702 9.76 -13.99 24.00
N TYR A 703 9.19 -14.31 22.84
CA TYR A 703 7.79 -14.06 22.50
C TYR A 703 6.91 -15.30 22.60
N ARG A 704 7.54 -16.49 22.56
CA ARG A 704 6.85 -17.77 22.72
C ARG A 704 7.00 -18.24 24.17
N LYS A 705 5.88 -18.44 24.85
CA LYS A 705 5.80 -19.10 26.15
C LYS A 705 5.06 -20.42 26.02
#